data_AF-A0A9E5WJY1-F1
#
_entry.id   AF-A0A9E5WJY1-F1
#
_cell.length_a   1.000
_cell.length_b   1.000
_cell.length_c   1.000
_cell.angle_alpha   90.00
_cell.angle_beta   90.00
_cell.angle_gamma   90.00
#
_symmetry.space_group_name_H-M   'P 1'
#
loop_
_entity.id
_entity.type
_entity.pdbx_description
1 polymer ?
#
loop_
_entity_poly.entity_id
_entity_poly.type
_entity_poly.pdbx_seq_one_letter_code
_entity_poly.pdbx_strand_id
1 'polypeptide(L)'
;MNEQETTPKDPQVLLRGKDFLVNRAQKSLNAPPFLALALELDHLAGTQSAIQALVRIGYSPQKLLRKFPNVTAWAICATLLADYGKGTQEVWPLIGRLFGKNPSLSERTEIVNSFKSVCRKIGLVTDGFDRNVDVFLIHVGVARGQLGHVAKAFLQQEAANGLPSSDDVVQLNRWEDDAVLTFLPIGVHVPERPILHDETAWMAALFLQWRANPESLRQQSTFAKAFADTLDQVEKDVGKSGLLASQPSPRLIWLDGRPQLQIPSGAGRLMVSIGEQTLRLRRGQTWPLPQPLPSELTWVVDGESRDLPLYNSSFVIFEPEDGRQLVPRKSAHEWLVQTSVATVTSSDPFSVEGVQAELFGPNLYAAQVNLRQKPLEISSESQKVKLRGSKRTRINIEGISIAKQSGRGGSLWSSEAHIVVEAALYSDRNVTIKAECDGTSGFVHCELDDDDVGCLPIKKILSCLKIDTNNPARLLLTMMRSAEGQPIETRIKREIFVWSSYVGLDGVSLTCNAPPTNFVSEASKHILWDDSGNLCLDRGGGFDKALIAFEIDAETRQFLIDWPETSIVLERTNGTREMLALGSAIILGLDDWNGSLVVRLPDRRAALRIAGHHLERPFANTGSWAIPLRQLYKKHDNHIFLLNGASRTLLARIETVAAPRELVANHRADGVTARISVPFPIGGALISVEDECGEVVVSEFTYDHFQTDVRADNKIGAKKSDDDAITIILSNSRTSEMLRLCDISLREIGNRNWIRLSTHRGDRIALAIPASELPSANVDRMTRIDRWVSQCFAAECWDGGLGKILISRWTDIVRTLDSRPGGRAAILRLAHSDEDDPNWLPMKHVLEIIPDLHSTDAINFVALGTVDTQAGKALSLLGFLTQGQLRDNPKIDPRAFAGFQNFHAANTTGEELTGFSTIRLITVLQMLGTPRAFWDGKPVLGPEHRHAAMTDLIERCEDYRLFSEDVAEGPMSLRSARLNQLMHAVIKSGPNIPKGAEHNNQAYLLWIDQTLMAYATAARRNKMAEFFNSVTLKSGFTLEETKRVFGELLRLGPELLSFHLLCQELERLRP
;
A
#
# COMPACT_ATOMS: atom_id res chain seq x y z
N MET A 1 -33.79 -51.83 -14.37
CA MET A 1 -35.21 -51.85 -13.95
C MET A 1 -35.93 -50.89 -14.90
N ASN A 2 -36.90 -51.40 -15.66
CA ASN A 2 -37.49 -50.77 -16.84
C ASN A 2 -37.98 -49.33 -16.59
N GLU A 3 -37.61 -48.43 -17.50
CA GLU A 3 -38.21 -47.11 -17.68
C GLU A 3 -39.71 -47.28 -17.95
N GLN A 4 -40.53 -46.94 -16.95
CA GLN A 4 -41.93 -46.60 -17.19
C GLN A 4 -41.97 -45.20 -17.78
N GLU A 5 -42.34 -45.11 -19.06
CA GLU A 5 -42.81 -43.88 -19.69
C GLU A 5 -43.91 -43.26 -18.82
N THR A 6 -43.56 -42.22 -18.07
CA THR A 6 -44.54 -41.39 -17.37
C THR A 6 -45.38 -40.68 -18.41
N THR A 7 -46.67 -40.97 -18.45
CA THR A 7 -47.72 -40.20 -19.16
C THR A 7 -47.42 -38.69 -19.14
N PRO A 8 -47.59 -37.96 -20.26
CA PRO A 8 -47.30 -36.53 -20.31
C PRO A 8 -48.19 -35.81 -19.29
N LYS A 9 -47.58 -35.35 -18.19
CA LYS A 9 -48.26 -34.53 -17.20
C LYS A 9 -48.81 -33.29 -17.92
N ASP A 10 -50.08 -32.97 -17.66
CA ASP A 10 -50.71 -31.73 -18.13
C ASP A 10 -49.74 -30.54 -17.90
N PRO A 11 -49.39 -29.78 -18.96
CA PRO A 11 -48.49 -28.64 -18.87
C PRO A 11 -48.82 -27.67 -17.73
N GLN A 12 -50.11 -27.48 -17.42
CA GLN A 12 -50.52 -26.60 -16.33
C GLN A 12 -50.22 -27.20 -14.95
N VAL A 13 -50.41 -28.51 -14.78
CA VAL A 13 -50.11 -29.22 -13.52
C VAL A 13 -48.60 -29.21 -13.26
N LEU A 14 -47.79 -29.44 -14.31
CA LEU A 14 -46.34 -29.37 -14.20
C LEU A 14 -45.86 -27.97 -13.79
N LEU A 15 -46.36 -26.92 -14.43
CA LEU A 15 -45.97 -25.54 -14.13
C LEU A 15 -46.42 -25.11 -12.72
N ARG A 16 -47.61 -25.52 -12.24
CA ARG A 16 -48.02 -25.26 -10.84
C ARG A 16 -47.08 -25.90 -9.83
N GLY A 17 -46.72 -27.16 -10.05
CA GLY A 17 -45.80 -27.87 -9.16
C GLY A 17 -44.43 -27.19 -9.10
N LYS A 18 -43.88 -26.80 -10.25
CA LYS A 18 -42.61 -26.08 -10.32
C LYS A 18 -42.69 -24.66 -9.76
N ASP A 19 -43.80 -23.96 -9.94
CA ASP A 19 -44.02 -22.61 -9.38
C ASP A 19 -43.93 -22.62 -7.85
N PHE A 20 -44.55 -23.63 -7.23
CA PHE A 20 -44.45 -23.87 -5.79
C PHE A 20 -43.02 -24.19 -5.35
N LEU A 21 -42.30 -25.03 -6.12
CA LEU A 21 -40.90 -25.36 -5.82
C LEU A 21 -39.98 -24.13 -5.88
N VAL A 22 -40.10 -23.29 -6.91
CA VAL A 22 -39.31 -22.03 -7.00
C VAL A 22 -39.58 -21.14 -5.80
N ASN A 23 -40.85 -20.94 -5.43
CA ASN A 23 -41.24 -20.14 -4.27
C ASN A 23 -40.66 -20.70 -2.96
N ARG A 24 -40.70 -22.03 -2.78
CA ARG A 24 -40.14 -22.69 -1.60
C ARG A 24 -38.60 -22.59 -1.56
N ALA A 25 -37.93 -22.77 -2.70
CA ALA A 25 -36.48 -22.71 -2.80
C ALA A 25 -35.95 -21.30 -2.45
N GLN A 26 -36.59 -20.26 -2.98
CA GLN A 26 -36.25 -18.85 -2.69
C GLN A 26 -36.51 -18.45 -1.23
N LYS A 27 -37.32 -19.22 -0.49
CA LYS A 27 -37.53 -19.05 0.95
C LYS A 27 -36.56 -19.87 1.83
N SER A 28 -35.70 -20.70 1.25
CA SER A 28 -34.74 -21.50 2.02
C SER A 28 -33.61 -20.66 2.64
N LEU A 29 -32.89 -21.21 3.64
CA LEU A 29 -31.78 -20.55 4.34
C LEU A 29 -30.62 -20.22 3.38
N ASN A 30 -30.32 -21.15 2.46
CA ASN A 30 -29.17 -21.09 1.56
C ASN A 30 -29.58 -20.72 0.14
N ALA A 31 -30.73 -20.05 -0.02
CA ALA A 31 -31.20 -19.65 -1.34
C ALA A 31 -30.16 -18.72 -1.99
N PRO A 32 -29.76 -19.00 -3.25
CA PRO A 32 -28.94 -18.06 -4.00
C PRO A 32 -29.75 -16.77 -4.26
N PRO A 33 -29.10 -15.59 -4.27
CA PRO A 33 -29.77 -14.31 -4.55
C PRO A 33 -30.24 -14.21 -6.01
N PHE A 34 -29.82 -15.16 -6.86
CA PHE A 34 -30.14 -15.22 -8.28
C PHE A 34 -31.29 -16.18 -8.56
N LEU A 35 -32.38 -15.65 -9.15
CA LEU A 35 -33.56 -16.45 -9.47
C LEU A 35 -33.23 -17.65 -10.35
N ALA A 36 -32.31 -17.56 -11.32
CA ALA A 36 -31.93 -18.68 -12.20
C ALA A 36 -31.48 -19.92 -11.44
N LEU A 37 -30.94 -19.76 -10.24
CA LEU A 37 -30.37 -20.82 -9.41
C LEU A 37 -31.38 -21.40 -8.41
N ALA A 38 -32.65 -20.99 -8.47
CA ALA A 38 -33.70 -21.51 -7.59
C ALA A 38 -33.98 -23.01 -7.78
N LEU A 39 -33.77 -23.53 -8.99
CA LEU A 39 -33.89 -24.95 -9.34
C LEU A 39 -32.73 -25.36 -10.25
N GLU A 40 -32.39 -26.64 -10.24
CA GLU A 40 -31.39 -27.22 -11.14
C GLU A 40 -31.78 -27.08 -12.62
N LEU A 41 -30.78 -26.93 -13.50
CA LEU A 41 -30.98 -26.66 -14.93
C LEU A 41 -31.63 -27.82 -15.70
N ASP A 42 -31.57 -29.04 -15.18
CA ASP A 42 -32.24 -30.22 -15.73
C ASP A 42 -33.77 -30.05 -15.79
N HIS A 43 -34.34 -29.23 -14.90
CA HIS A 43 -35.74 -28.86 -14.94
C HIS A 43 -36.11 -27.96 -16.12
N LEU A 44 -35.16 -27.32 -16.80
CA LEU A 44 -35.44 -26.29 -17.81
C LEU A 44 -36.13 -26.88 -19.05
N ALA A 45 -35.63 -28.00 -19.57
CA ALA A 45 -36.14 -28.63 -20.80
C ALA A 45 -37.64 -28.95 -20.70
N GLY A 46 -38.04 -29.63 -19.61
CA GLY A 46 -39.46 -29.95 -19.37
C GLY A 46 -40.32 -28.70 -19.12
N THR A 47 -39.78 -27.65 -18.51
CA THR A 47 -40.49 -26.38 -18.32
C THR A 47 -40.69 -25.64 -19.64
N GLN A 48 -39.65 -25.60 -20.49
CA GLN A 48 -39.70 -24.99 -21.82
C GLN A 48 -40.75 -25.69 -22.69
N SER A 49 -40.75 -27.03 -22.75
CA SER A 49 -41.75 -27.77 -23.51
C SER A 49 -43.18 -27.48 -23.04
N ALA A 50 -43.42 -27.39 -21.72
CA ALA A 50 -44.72 -27.05 -21.17
C ALA A 50 -45.14 -25.59 -21.48
N ILE A 51 -44.21 -24.63 -21.37
CA ILE A 51 -44.44 -23.23 -21.75
C ILE A 51 -44.81 -23.14 -23.23
N GLN A 52 -44.04 -23.76 -24.12
CA GLN A 52 -44.30 -23.75 -25.56
C GLN A 52 -45.63 -24.43 -25.91
N ALA A 53 -45.99 -25.53 -25.24
CA ALA A 53 -47.29 -26.17 -25.42
C ALA A 53 -48.45 -25.23 -25.06
N LEU A 54 -48.33 -24.48 -23.96
CA LEU A 54 -49.33 -23.47 -23.57
C LEU A 54 -49.38 -22.28 -24.52
N VAL A 55 -48.22 -21.83 -25.03
CA VAL A 55 -48.17 -20.75 -26.04
C VAL A 55 -48.86 -21.18 -27.32
N ARG A 56 -48.68 -22.43 -27.79
CA ARG A 56 -49.34 -22.98 -28.99
C ARG A 56 -50.86 -23.01 -28.87
N ILE A 57 -51.41 -23.20 -27.67
CA ILE A 57 -52.87 -23.17 -27.42
C ILE A 57 -53.38 -21.77 -27.01
N GLY A 58 -52.59 -20.72 -27.22
CA GLY A 58 -53.04 -19.32 -27.10
C GLY A 58 -52.68 -18.59 -25.79
N TYR A 59 -51.78 -19.12 -24.95
CA TYR A 59 -51.27 -18.34 -23.82
C TYR A 59 -50.23 -17.31 -24.28
N SER A 60 -50.42 -16.04 -23.88
CA SER A 60 -49.38 -15.02 -24.03
C SER A 60 -48.31 -15.15 -22.93
N PRO A 61 -47.06 -14.68 -23.16
CA PRO A 61 -46.04 -14.60 -22.12
C PRO A 61 -46.51 -13.87 -20.85
N GLN A 62 -47.29 -12.80 -21.01
CA GLN A 62 -47.90 -12.07 -19.89
C GLN A 62 -48.88 -12.95 -19.10
N LYS A 63 -49.72 -13.74 -19.78
CA LYS A 63 -50.66 -14.68 -19.13
C LYS A 63 -49.92 -15.77 -18.36
N LEU A 64 -48.77 -16.23 -18.86
CA LEU A 64 -47.92 -17.19 -18.16
C LEU A 64 -47.30 -16.56 -16.89
N LEU A 65 -46.74 -15.35 -16.97
CA LEU A 65 -46.19 -14.63 -15.81
C LEU A 65 -47.26 -14.25 -14.77
N ARG A 66 -48.54 -14.18 -15.13
CA ARG A 66 -49.64 -14.00 -14.17
C ARG A 66 -50.10 -15.30 -13.53
N LYS A 67 -50.18 -16.40 -14.28
CA LYS A 67 -50.74 -17.68 -13.82
C LYS A 67 -49.71 -18.60 -13.15
N PHE A 68 -48.47 -18.54 -13.60
CA PHE A 68 -47.32 -19.32 -13.10
C PHE A 68 -46.12 -18.38 -12.91
N PRO A 69 -46.23 -17.39 -12.00
CA PRO A 69 -45.31 -16.26 -11.92
C PRO A 69 -43.85 -16.67 -11.67
N ASN A 70 -43.60 -17.48 -10.64
CA ASN A 70 -42.27 -17.83 -10.15
C ASN A 70 -41.54 -18.73 -11.15
N VAL A 71 -42.20 -19.78 -11.65
CA VAL A 71 -41.58 -20.71 -12.61
C VAL A 71 -41.33 -20.06 -13.96
N THR A 72 -42.21 -19.17 -14.42
CA THR A 72 -42.01 -18.48 -15.71
C THR A 72 -40.86 -17.48 -15.61
N ALA A 73 -40.76 -16.74 -14.51
CA ALA A 73 -39.63 -15.85 -14.25
C ALA A 73 -38.31 -16.64 -14.09
N TRP A 74 -38.32 -17.74 -13.35
CA TRP A 74 -37.17 -18.65 -13.24
C TRP A 74 -36.74 -19.17 -14.61
N ALA A 75 -37.67 -19.61 -15.45
CA ALA A 75 -37.34 -20.18 -16.76
C ALA A 75 -36.66 -19.15 -17.69
N ILE A 76 -37.09 -17.88 -17.65
CA ILE A 76 -36.43 -16.79 -18.38
C ILE A 76 -34.96 -16.69 -17.95
N CYS A 77 -34.69 -16.62 -16.65
CA CYS A 77 -33.34 -16.50 -16.12
C CYS A 77 -32.51 -17.78 -16.35
N ALA A 78 -33.09 -18.97 -16.20
CA ALA A 78 -32.42 -20.25 -16.43
C ALA A 78 -32.00 -20.44 -17.90
N THR A 79 -32.83 -20.01 -18.87
CA THR A 79 -32.45 -19.99 -20.30
C THR A 79 -31.23 -19.09 -20.54
N LEU A 80 -31.21 -17.90 -19.94
CA LEU A 80 -30.08 -17.00 -20.06
C LEU A 80 -28.83 -17.54 -19.34
N LEU A 81 -28.96 -18.16 -18.16
CA LEU A 81 -27.84 -18.80 -17.45
C LEU A 81 -27.14 -19.87 -18.30
N ALA A 82 -27.92 -20.65 -19.05
CA ALA A 82 -27.41 -21.74 -19.88
C ALA A 82 -26.72 -21.27 -21.15
N ASP A 83 -27.28 -20.28 -21.84
CA ASP A 83 -26.95 -19.96 -23.25
C ASP A 83 -26.33 -18.57 -23.47
N TYR A 84 -26.46 -17.64 -22.51
CA TYR A 84 -25.91 -16.30 -22.67
C TYR A 84 -24.37 -16.32 -22.71
N GLY A 85 -23.79 -15.64 -23.71
CA GLY A 85 -22.34 -15.62 -23.93
C GLY A 85 -21.80 -16.82 -24.73
N LYS A 86 -22.63 -17.83 -25.06
CA LYS A 86 -22.27 -18.93 -25.96
C LYS A 86 -22.57 -18.55 -27.42
N GLY A 87 -21.77 -17.67 -27.98
CA GLY A 87 -21.84 -17.26 -29.39
C GLY A 87 -22.83 -16.12 -29.72
N THR A 88 -23.70 -15.72 -28.78
CA THR A 88 -24.52 -14.50 -28.88
C THR A 88 -24.65 -13.80 -27.53
N GLN A 89 -24.70 -12.46 -27.56
CA GLN A 89 -24.96 -11.60 -26.41
C GLN A 89 -26.39 -11.00 -26.44
N GLU A 90 -27.25 -11.48 -27.33
CA GLU A 90 -28.62 -10.98 -27.50
C GLU A 90 -29.61 -11.69 -26.57
N VAL A 91 -30.24 -10.94 -25.67
CA VAL A 91 -31.19 -11.47 -24.67
C VAL A 91 -32.52 -11.92 -25.30
N TRP A 92 -33.09 -11.12 -26.20
CA TRP A 92 -34.43 -11.37 -26.73
C TRP A 92 -34.57 -12.62 -27.60
N PRO A 93 -33.60 -12.99 -28.46
CA PRO A 93 -33.65 -14.27 -29.17
C PRO A 93 -33.66 -15.48 -28.24
N LEU A 94 -32.92 -15.44 -27.13
CA LEU A 94 -32.90 -16.51 -26.13
C LEU A 94 -34.27 -16.62 -25.42
N ILE A 95 -34.84 -15.50 -25.01
CA ILE A 95 -36.21 -15.45 -24.47
C ILE A 95 -37.23 -15.92 -25.51
N GLY A 96 -37.03 -15.60 -26.78
CA GLY A 96 -37.87 -16.05 -27.88
C GLY A 96 -37.85 -17.58 -28.05
N ARG A 97 -36.69 -18.23 -27.88
CA ARG A 97 -36.57 -19.69 -27.87
C ARG A 97 -37.34 -20.33 -26.72
N LEU A 98 -37.37 -19.71 -25.54
CA LEU A 98 -38.16 -20.20 -24.40
C LEU A 98 -39.66 -20.24 -24.76
N PHE A 99 -40.19 -19.17 -25.34
CA PHE A 99 -41.61 -19.08 -25.71
C PHE A 99 -41.95 -19.72 -27.06
N GLY A 100 -40.95 -20.12 -27.85
CA GLY A 100 -41.13 -20.65 -29.21
C GLY A 100 -41.48 -19.59 -30.26
N LYS A 101 -41.39 -18.29 -29.93
CA LYS A 101 -41.58 -17.16 -30.83
C LYS A 101 -40.81 -15.93 -30.32
N ASN A 102 -40.29 -15.10 -31.22
CA ASN A 102 -39.66 -13.83 -30.82
C ASN A 102 -40.73 -12.80 -30.42
N PRO A 103 -40.67 -12.23 -29.20
CA PRO A 103 -41.66 -11.25 -28.76
C PRO A 103 -41.54 -9.92 -29.51
N SER A 104 -42.69 -9.35 -29.87
CA SER A 104 -42.81 -8.01 -30.45
C SER A 104 -42.37 -6.92 -29.47
N LEU A 105 -42.17 -5.68 -29.94
CA LEU A 105 -41.69 -4.59 -29.07
C LEU A 105 -42.66 -4.26 -27.92
N SER A 106 -43.97 -4.37 -28.14
CA SER A 106 -44.98 -4.22 -27.09
C SER A 106 -44.97 -5.39 -26.11
N GLU A 107 -44.89 -6.63 -26.59
CA GLU A 107 -44.79 -7.83 -25.75
C GLU A 107 -43.53 -7.81 -24.86
N ARG A 108 -42.40 -7.30 -25.37
CA ARG A 108 -41.16 -7.13 -24.58
C ARG A 108 -41.38 -6.26 -23.34
N THR A 109 -42.06 -5.12 -23.50
CA THR A 109 -42.37 -4.21 -22.40
C THR A 109 -43.29 -4.86 -21.37
N GLU A 110 -44.29 -5.61 -21.82
CA GLU A 110 -45.21 -6.33 -20.93
C GLU A 110 -44.53 -7.45 -20.13
N ILE A 111 -43.62 -8.20 -20.77
CA ILE A 111 -42.82 -9.25 -20.12
C ILE A 111 -41.97 -8.63 -19.01
N VAL A 112 -41.27 -7.53 -19.30
CA VAL A 112 -40.41 -6.84 -18.32
C VAL A 112 -41.23 -6.36 -17.13
N ASN A 113 -42.35 -5.68 -17.36
CA ASN A 113 -43.21 -5.19 -16.27
C ASN A 113 -43.77 -6.33 -15.41
N SER A 114 -44.18 -7.43 -16.05
CA SER A 114 -44.69 -8.61 -15.34
C SER A 114 -43.58 -9.30 -14.54
N PHE A 115 -42.39 -9.44 -15.11
CA PHE A 115 -41.22 -10.00 -14.44
C PHE A 115 -40.81 -9.17 -13.21
N LYS A 116 -40.75 -7.83 -13.34
CA LYS A 116 -40.53 -6.93 -12.20
C LYS A 116 -41.59 -7.12 -11.11
N SER A 117 -42.86 -7.26 -11.49
CA SER A 117 -43.94 -7.52 -10.52
C SER A 117 -43.74 -8.84 -9.77
N VAL A 118 -43.27 -9.90 -10.45
CA VAL A 118 -42.97 -11.18 -9.82
C VAL A 118 -41.80 -11.05 -8.84
N CYS A 119 -40.68 -10.49 -9.28
CA CYS A 119 -39.47 -10.34 -8.45
C CYS A 119 -39.75 -9.56 -7.16
N ARG A 120 -40.50 -8.43 -7.23
CA ARG A 120 -40.90 -7.67 -6.03
C ARG A 120 -41.72 -8.51 -5.03
N LYS A 121 -42.60 -9.39 -5.51
CA LYS A 121 -43.43 -10.24 -4.63
C LYS A 121 -42.62 -11.30 -3.87
N ILE A 122 -41.46 -11.68 -4.39
CA ILE A 122 -40.55 -12.65 -3.77
C ILE A 122 -39.33 -11.98 -3.12
N GLY A 123 -39.35 -10.65 -2.95
CA GLY A 123 -38.30 -9.90 -2.25
C GLY A 123 -37.02 -9.67 -3.06
N LEU A 124 -37.07 -9.75 -4.39
CA LEU A 124 -35.92 -9.53 -5.26
C LEU A 124 -35.92 -8.09 -5.83
N VAL A 125 -34.72 -7.50 -5.96
CA VAL A 125 -34.52 -6.12 -6.45
C VAL A 125 -34.88 -5.98 -7.93
N THR A 126 -35.62 -4.93 -8.31
CA THR A 126 -36.11 -4.74 -9.70
C THR A 126 -35.88 -3.36 -10.30
N ASP A 127 -35.29 -2.47 -9.53
CA ASP A 127 -35.08 -1.08 -9.89
C ASP A 127 -33.57 -0.81 -9.98
N GLY A 128 -33.16 0.21 -10.74
CA GLY A 128 -31.75 0.56 -10.89
C GLY A 128 -31.02 0.05 -12.14
N PHE A 129 -31.71 -0.31 -13.23
CA PHE A 129 -31.06 -0.84 -14.46
C PHE A 129 -31.17 0.03 -15.74
N ASP A 130 -30.12 0.02 -16.58
CA ASP A 130 -29.97 0.85 -17.80
C ASP A 130 -30.90 0.46 -18.93
N ARG A 131 -31.05 -0.84 -19.14
CA ARG A 131 -31.96 -1.38 -20.15
C ARG A 131 -32.96 -2.28 -19.46
N ASN A 132 -34.16 -2.33 -20.01
CA ASN A 132 -35.21 -3.23 -19.55
C ASN A 132 -34.79 -4.71 -19.53
N VAL A 133 -33.79 -5.12 -20.32
CA VAL A 133 -33.24 -6.48 -20.34
C VAL A 133 -32.29 -6.79 -19.18
N ASP A 134 -31.71 -5.77 -18.57
CA ASP A 134 -30.69 -5.94 -17.51
C ASP A 134 -31.30 -6.50 -16.23
N VAL A 135 -32.61 -6.27 -16.01
CA VAL A 135 -33.35 -6.89 -14.91
C VAL A 135 -33.32 -8.41 -14.98
N PHE A 136 -33.28 -8.99 -16.18
CA PHE A 136 -33.15 -10.45 -16.32
C PHE A 136 -31.74 -10.89 -15.97
N LEU A 137 -30.72 -10.21 -16.50
CA LEU A 137 -29.31 -10.58 -16.36
C LEU A 137 -28.80 -10.53 -14.93
N ILE A 138 -29.33 -9.65 -14.08
CA ILE A 138 -28.98 -9.64 -12.65
C ILE A 138 -29.52 -10.89 -11.95
N HIS A 139 -30.77 -11.25 -12.22
CA HIS A 139 -31.40 -12.45 -11.66
C HIS A 139 -30.93 -13.76 -12.31
N VAL A 140 -30.05 -13.67 -13.31
CA VAL A 140 -29.31 -14.81 -13.86
C VAL A 140 -28.11 -15.19 -12.98
N GLY A 141 -27.48 -14.21 -12.32
CA GLY A 141 -26.13 -14.39 -11.78
C GLY A 141 -25.08 -14.40 -12.90
N VAL A 142 -23.91 -14.98 -12.64
CA VAL A 142 -22.86 -15.14 -13.66
C VAL A 142 -23.24 -16.26 -14.63
N ALA A 143 -23.51 -15.93 -15.90
CA ALA A 143 -23.85 -16.92 -16.91
C ALA A 143 -22.71 -17.93 -17.13
N ARG A 144 -23.03 -19.19 -17.46
CA ARG A 144 -22.02 -20.25 -17.62
C ARG A 144 -20.94 -19.93 -18.66
N GLY A 145 -21.30 -19.21 -19.73
CA GLY A 145 -20.34 -18.77 -20.76
C GLY A 145 -19.34 -17.72 -20.28
N GLN A 146 -19.52 -17.15 -19.09
CA GLN A 146 -18.70 -16.06 -18.55
C GLN A 146 -17.93 -16.44 -17.28
N LEU A 147 -18.12 -17.66 -16.75
CA LEU A 147 -17.45 -18.13 -15.53
C LEU A 147 -15.93 -18.05 -15.62
N GLY A 148 -15.34 -18.30 -16.81
CA GLY A 148 -13.90 -18.24 -17.00
C GLY A 148 -13.31 -16.85 -16.72
N HIS A 149 -14.02 -15.78 -17.07
CA HIS A 149 -13.57 -14.41 -16.80
C HIS A 149 -13.62 -14.08 -15.32
N VAL A 150 -14.70 -14.45 -14.64
CA VAL A 150 -14.86 -14.22 -13.19
C VAL A 150 -13.88 -15.08 -12.38
N ALA A 151 -13.70 -16.35 -12.75
CA ALA A 151 -12.71 -17.23 -12.14
C ALA A 151 -11.29 -16.66 -12.23
N LYS A 152 -10.90 -16.16 -13.42
CA LYS A 152 -9.60 -15.49 -13.59
C LYS A 152 -9.48 -14.25 -12.71
N ALA A 153 -10.51 -13.40 -12.68
CA ALA A 153 -10.52 -12.19 -11.86
C ALA A 153 -10.39 -12.49 -10.36
N PHE A 154 -11.07 -13.52 -9.87
CA PHE A 154 -11.05 -13.92 -8.45
C PHE A 154 -9.69 -14.51 -8.04
N LEU A 155 -9.08 -15.34 -8.89
CA LEU A 155 -7.73 -15.86 -8.65
C LEU A 155 -6.69 -14.74 -8.62
N GLN A 156 -6.84 -13.71 -9.46
CA GLN A 156 -5.96 -12.54 -9.45
C GLN A 156 -6.18 -11.66 -8.23
N GLN A 157 -7.44 -11.43 -7.85
CA GLN A 157 -7.78 -10.71 -6.64
C GLN A 157 -7.22 -11.42 -5.39
N GLU A 158 -7.28 -12.74 -5.33
CA GLU A 158 -6.65 -13.52 -4.27
C GLU A 158 -5.12 -13.38 -4.29
N ALA A 159 -4.49 -13.46 -5.46
CA ALA A 159 -3.05 -13.31 -5.58
C ALA A 159 -2.56 -11.91 -5.15
N ALA A 160 -3.36 -10.87 -5.40
CA ALA A 160 -3.03 -9.48 -5.09
C ALA A 160 -3.35 -9.08 -3.64
N ASN A 161 -4.50 -9.51 -3.12
CA ASN A 161 -5.09 -8.99 -1.88
C ASN A 161 -5.37 -10.09 -0.84
N GLY A 162 -5.09 -11.36 -1.17
CA GLY A 162 -5.41 -12.50 -0.34
C GLY A 162 -6.91 -12.81 -0.30
N LEU A 163 -7.28 -13.76 0.56
CA LEU A 163 -8.68 -14.13 0.79
C LEU A 163 -9.36 -13.16 1.77
N PRO A 164 -10.62 -12.77 1.51
CA PRO A 164 -11.44 -11.99 2.44
C PRO A 164 -11.89 -12.82 3.65
N SER A 165 -12.36 -12.16 4.71
CA SER A 165 -13.00 -12.84 5.86
C SER A 165 -14.32 -13.48 5.41
N SER A 166 -14.55 -14.75 5.76
CA SER A 166 -15.84 -15.41 5.50
C SER A 166 -16.99 -14.87 6.36
N ASP A 167 -16.64 -14.20 7.45
CA ASP A 167 -17.58 -13.77 8.49
C ASP A 167 -18.03 -12.31 8.31
N ASP A 168 -17.43 -11.56 7.38
CA ASP A 168 -17.81 -10.17 7.05
C ASP A 168 -18.27 -10.07 5.59
N VAL A 169 -19.59 -10.03 5.40
CA VAL A 169 -20.18 -9.92 4.06
C VAL A 169 -19.93 -8.56 3.42
N VAL A 170 -19.71 -7.50 4.21
CA VAL A 170 -19.33 -6.20 3.64
C VAL A 170 -17.92 -6.30 3.03
N GLN A 171 -16.99 -6.96 3.71
CA GLN A 171 -15.66 -7.23 3.14
C GLN A 171 -15.70 -8.19 1.95
N LEU A 172 -16.56 -9.22 1.98
CA LEU A 172 -16.72 -10.12 0.85
C LEU A 172 -17.26 -9.39 -0.39
N ASN A 173 -18.32 -8.59 -0.23
CA ASN A 173 -18.87 -7.76 -1.31
C ASN A 173 -17.79 -6.84 -1.87
N ARG A 174 -17.04 -6.14 -1.00
CA ARG A 174 -15.90 -5.32 -1.43
C ARG A 174 -14.88 -6.11 -2.23
N TRP A 175 -14.51 -7.30 -1.76
CA TRP A 175 -13.51 -8.12 -2.40
C TRP A 175 -13.94 -8.60 -3.79
N GLU A 176 -15.20 -9.03 -3.98
CA GLU A 176 -15.69 -9.42 -5.31
C GLU A 176 -15.97 -8.23 -6.23
N ASP A 177 -16.47 -7.11 -5.69
CA ASP A 177 -16.58 -5.84 -6.40
C ASP A 177 -15.20 -5.46 -6.98
N ASP A 178 -14.17 -5.51 -6.12
CA ASP A 178 -12.80 -5.18 -6.50
C ASP A 178 -12.23 -6.16 -7.51
N ALA A 179 -12.56 -7.44 -7.38
CA ALA A 179 -12.18 -8.45 -8.35
C ALA A 179 -12.73 -8.10 -9.74
N VAL A 180 -14.04 -7.85 -9.84
CA VAL A 180 -14.66 -7.60 -11.15
C VAL A 180 -14.25 -6.26 -11.74
N LEU A 181 -14.08 -5.23 -10.91
CA LEU A 181 -13.71 -3.89 -11.36
C LEU A 181 -12.22 -3.75 -11.72
N THR A 182 -11.31 -4.51 -11.10
CA THR A 182 -9.86 -4.42 -11.41
C THR A 182 -9.42 -5.41 -12.47
N PHE A 183 -9.97 -6.63 -12.43
CA PHE A 183 -9.32 -7.79 -13.04
C PHE A 183 -10.10 -8.41 -14.21
N LEU A 184 -11.34 -7.99 -14.46
CA LEU A 184 -12.06 -8.42 -15.66
C LEU A 184 -11.37 -7.88 -16.94
N PRO A 185 -11.38 -8.66 -18.03
CA PRO A 185 -10.87 -8.18 -19.31
C PRO A 185 -11.66 -6.97 -19.83
N ILE A 186 -10.96 -6.07 -20.53
CA ILE A 186 -11.56 -4.88 -21.15
C ILE A 186 -12.71 -5.30 -22.07
N GLY A 187 -13.85 -4.61 -21.95
CA GLY A 187 -15.08 -4.87 -22.73
C GLY A 187 -16.00 -5.94 -22.13
N VAL A 188 -15.62 -6.60 -21.03
CA VAL A 188 -16.44 -7.64 -20.37
C VAL A 188 -17.19 -7.06 -19.17
N HIS A 189 -18.32 -6.40 -19.43
CA HIS A 189 -19.07 -5.68 -18.38
C HIS A 189 -20.32 -6.39 -17.85
N VAL A 190 -20.72 -7.51 -18.47
CA VAL A 190 -21.98 -8.18 -18.10
C VAL A 190 -21.89 -8.90 -16.74
N PRO A 191 -20.79 -9.62 -16.40
CA PRO A 191 -20.64 -10.25 -15.09
C PRO A 191 -20.54 -9.26 -13.93
N GLU A 192 -20.09 -8.03 -14.19
CA GLU A 192 -20.06 -6.96 -13.19
C GLU A 192 -21.46 -6.72 -12.61
N ARG A 193 -22.50 -6.78 -13.44
CA ARG A 193 -23.87 -6.40 -13.04
C ARG A 193 -24.45 -7.29 -11.92
N PRO A 194 -24.54 -8.62 -12.06
CA PRO A 194 -25.07 -9.46 -10.99
C PRO A 194 -24.19 -9.41 -9.73
N ILE A 195 -22.86 -9.28 -9.85
CA ILE A 195 -21.92 -9.23 -8.72
C ILE A 195 -22.08 -7.91 -7.97
N LEU A 196 -21.97 -6.78 -8.66
CA LEU A 196 -22.15 -5.44 -8.09
C LEU A 196 -23.57 -5.19 -7.57
N HIS A 197 -24.55 -6.08 -7.77
CA HIS A 197 -25.91 -5.98 -7.22
C HIS A 197 -26.23 -7.05 -6.18
N ASP A 198 -25.31 -7.98 -5.92
CA ASP A 198 -25.44 -8.95 -4.85
C ASP A 198 -25.23 -8.25 -3.50
N GLU A 199 -26.12 -8.52 -2.54
CA GLU A 199 -25.99 -8.04 -1.16
C GLU A 199 -25.27 -9.07 -0.26
N THR A 200 -25.12 -10.30 -0.76
CA THR A 200 -24.69 -11.47 0.01
C THR A 200 -23.29 -11.98 -0.33
N ALA A 201 -22.62 -11.36 -1.31
CA ALA A 201 -21.33 -11.79 -1.86
C ALA A 201 -21.28 -13.28 -2.22
N TRP A 202 -22.33 -13.78 -2.90
CA TRP A 202 -22.56 -15.20 -3.09
C TRP A 202 -21.45 -15.86 -3.90
N MET A 203 -20.93 -15.17 -4.93
CA MET A 203 -19.84 -15.69 -5.76
C MET A 203 -18.53 -15.76 -4.96
N ALA A 204 -18.17 -14.72 -4.21
CA ALA A 204 -17.01 -14.74 -3.30
C ALA A 204 -17.11 -15.88 -2.28
N ALA A 205 -18.30 -16.10 -1.72
CA ALA A 205 -18.54 -17.18 -0.76
C ALA A 205 -18.32 -18.57 -1.38
N LEU A 206 -18.76 -18.81 -2.63
CA LEU A 206 -18.46 -20.06 -3.34
C LEU A 206 -16.95 -20.22 -3.58
N PHE A 207 -16.25 -19.14 -3.93
CA PHE A 207 -14.80 -19.16 -4.13
C PHE A 207 -14.04 -19.51 -2.84
N LEU A 208 -14.44 -18.93 -1.69
CA LEU A 208 -13.90 -19.30 -0.38
C LEU A 208 -14.14 -20.77 -0.04
N GLN A 209 -15.34 -21.28 -0.34
CA GLN A 209 -15.65 -22.70 -0.13
C GLN A 209 -14.81 -23.60 -1.04
N TRP A 210 -14.55 -23.20 -2.28
CA TRP A 210 -13.63 -23.91 -3.16
C TRP A 210 -12.23 -23.95 -2.55
N ARG A 211 -11.69 -22.82 -2.07
CA ARG A 211 -10.37 -22.79 -1.41
C ARG A 211 -10.30 -23.65 -0.14
N ALA A 212 -11.37 -23.74 0.64
CA ALA A 212 -11.41 -24.55 1.85
C ALA A 212 -11.63 -26.05 1.59
N ASN A 213 -12.61 -26.40 0.75
CA ASN A 213 -12.96 -27.78 0.42
C ASN A 213 -13.67 -27.87 -0.96
N PRO A 214 -12.91 -28.05 -2.04
CA PRO A 214 -13.45 -28.14 -3.40
C PRO A 214 -14.50 -29.25 -3.58
N GLU A 215 -14.30 -30.40 -2.94
CA GLU A 215 -15.20 -31.56 -3.07
C GLU A 215 -16.57 -31.28 -2.45
N SER A 216 -16.60 -30.63 -1.29
CA SER A 216 -17.86 -30.23 -0.65
C SER A 216 -18.64 -29.25 -1.54
N LEU A 217 -17.95 -28.31 -2.21
CA LEU A 217 -18.60 -27.35 -3.11
C LEU A 217 -19.23 -28.05 -4.32
N ARG A 218 -18.52 -29.00 -4.95
CA ARG A 218 -19.02 -29.73 -6.14
C ARG A 218 -20.31 -30.51 -5.88
N GLN A 219 -20.59 -30.87 -4.64
CA GLN A 219 -21.79 -31.61 -4.25
C GLN A 219 -23.00 -30.69 -4.00
N GLN A 220 -22.82 -29.37 -3.88
CA GLN A 220 -23.91 -28.45 -3.53
C GLN A 220 -24.91 -28.20 -4.66
N SER A 221 -24.43 -28.04 -5.89
CA SER A 221 -25.28 -27.77 -7.06
C SER A 221 -24.51 -27.99 -8.37
N THR A 222 -25.22 -28.11 -9.49
CA THR A 222 -24.55 -28.20 -10.80
C THR A 222 -23.83 -26.90 -11.19
N PHE A 223 -24.27 -25.76 -10.68
CA PHE A 223 -23.58 -24.48 -10.88
C PHE A 223 -22.26 -24.43 -10.10
N ALA A 224 -22.30 -24.76 -8.81
CA ALA A 224 -21.11 -24.79 -7.94
C ALA A 224 -20.04 -25.72 -8.50
N LYS A 225 -20.44 -26.91 -8.99
CA LYS A 225 -19.55 -27.82 -9.70
C LYS A 225 -18.92 -27.17 -10.94
N ALA A 226 -19.71 -26.56 -11.81
CA ALA A 226 -19.18 -25.92 -13.02
C ALA A 226 -18.21 -24.76 -12.71
N PHE A 227 -18.48 -23.99 -11.64
CA PHE A 227 -17.57 -22.93 -11.19
C PHE A 227 -16.26 -23.50 -10.65
N ALA A 228 -16.32 -24.54 -9.80
CA ALA A 228 -15.13 -25.24 -9.28
C ALA A 228 -14.28 -25.84 -10.41
N ASP A 229 -14.91 -26.52 -11.37
CA ASP A 229 -14.20 -27.11 -12.52
C ASP A 229 -13.54 -26.03 -13.38
N THR A 230 -14.18 -24.85 -13.52
CA THR A 230 -13.61 -23.70 -14.23
C THR A 230 -12.42 -23.09 -13.47
N LEU A 231 -12.53 -22.96 -12.13
CA LEU A 231 -11.44 -22.47 -11.29
C LEU A 231 -10.21 -23.36 -11.38
N ASP A 232 -10.37 -24.68 -11.27
CA ASP A 232 -9.28 -25.65 -11.39
C ASP A 232 -8.60 -25.57 -12.76
N GLN A 233 -9.40 -25.40 -13.83
CA GLN A 233 -8.88 -25.29 -15.19
C GLN A 233 -8.05 -24.02 -15.36
N VAL A 234 -8.59 -22.86 -14.94
CA VAL A 234 -7.90 -21.58 -15.02
C VAL A 234 -6.61 -21.59 -14.17
N GLU A 235 -6.66 -22.12 -12.95
CA GLU A 235 -5.49 -22.21 -12.07
C GLU A 235 -4.38 -23.09 -12.67
N LYS A 236 -4.73 -24.22 -13.30
CA LYS A 236 -3.76 -25.09 -14.00
C LYS A 236 -3.15 -24.45 -15.24
N ASP A 237 -3.94 -23.74 -16.04
CA ASP A 237 -3.47 -23.06 -17.25
C ASP A 237 -2.52 -21.91 -16.92
N VAL A 238 -2.78 -21.26 -15.79
CA VAL A 238 -1.91 -20.26 -15.15
C VAL A 238 -0.62 -20.88 -14.60
N GLY A 239 -0.67 -22.06 -13.98
CA GLY A 239 0.54 -22.72 -13.47
C GLY A 239 1.54 -23.10 -14.58
N LYS A 240 1.08 -23.17 -15.85
CA LYS A 240 1.89 -23.54 -17.02
C LYS A 240 2.33 -22.35 -17.88
N SER A 241 1.73 -21.19 -17.68
CA SER A 241 2.01 -19.97 -18.44
C SER A 241 1.90 -18.78 -17.50
N GLY A 242 2.87 -17.85 -17.49
CA GLY A 242 2.84 -16.64 -16.65
C GLY A 242 1.68 -15.65 -16.94
N LEU A 243 0.59 -16.12 -17.57
CA LEU A 243 -0.55 -15.40 -18.13
C LEU A 243 -1.67 -15.04 -17.13
N LEU A 244 -1.37 -15.01 -15.82
CA LEU A 244 -2.20 -14.27 -14.86
C LEU A 244 -2.13 -12.75 -15.08
N ALA A 245 -1.41 -12.24 -16.06
CA ALA A 245 -1.40 -10.83 -16.38
C ALA A 245 -2.67 -10.41 -17.17
N SER A 246 -3.85 -10.33 -16.53
CA SER A 246 -4.54 -9.04 -16.70
C SER A 246 -3.86 -8.16 -15.67
N GLN A 247 -2.92 -7.32 -16.12
CA GLN A 247 -2.21 -6.50 -15.16
C GLN A 247 -3.18 -5.51 -14.53
N PRO A 248 -3.23 -5.46 -13.19
CA PRO A 248 -4.24 -4.71 -12.47
C PRO A 248 -4.16 -3.22 -12.78
N SER A 249 -5.32 -2.58 -12.87
CA SER A 249 -5.44 -1.14 -13.09
C SER A 249 -5.17 -0.37 -11.79
N PRO A 250 -4.42 0.75 -11.83
CA PRO A 250 -4.48 1.78 -10.80
C PRO A 250 -5.92 2.25 -10.57
N ARG A 251 -6.20 2.75 -9.37
CA ARG A 251 -7.53 3.25 -8.99
C ARG A 251 -7.46 4.56 -8.26
N LEU A 252 -8.39 5.46 -8.56
CA LEU A 252 -8.59 6.67 -7.79
C LEU A 252 -9.32 6.32 -6.48
N ILE A 253 -8.80 6.81 -5.36
CA ILE A 253 -9.36 6.64 -4.02
C ILE A 253 -9.31 7.97 -3.27
N TRP A 254 -10.12 8.10 -2.22
CA TRP A 254 -10.17 9.23 -1.31
C TRP A 254 -9.68 8.80 0.07
N LEU A 255 -8.44 9.12 0.39
CA LEU A 255 -7.82 8.81 1.68
C LEU A 255 -7.14 10.04 2.25
N ASP A 256 -7.15 10.15 3.58
CA ASP A 256 -6.53 11.25 4.32
C ASP A 256 -6.95 12.64 3.82
N GLY A 257 -8.19 12.74 3.32
CA GLY A 257 -8.76 14.01 2.90
C GLY A 257 -8.38 14.53 1.52
N ARG A 258 -7.81 13.69 0.66
CA ARG A 258 -7.39 14.06 -0.69
C ARG A 258 -7.54 12.88 -1.65
N PRO A 259 -7.64 13.14 -2.96
CA PRO A 259 -7.57 12.07 -3.93
C PRO A 259 -6.16 11.49 -4.00
N GLN A 260 -6.08 10.17 -3.98
CA GLN A 260 -4.87 9.38 -4.14
C GLN A 260 -5.10 8.29 -5.19
N LEU A 261 -4.02 7.74 -5.71
CA LEU A 261 -3.96 6.65 -6.64
C LEU A 261 -3.52 5.39 -5.90
N GLN A 262 -4.41 4.42 -5.79
CA GLN A 262 -4.06 3.09 -5.30
C GLN A 262 -3.36 2.32 -6.41
N ILE A 263 -2.10 1.96 -6.20
CA ILE A 263 -1.37 1.10 -7.11
C ILE A 263 -1.57 -0.33 -6.67
N PRO A 264 -2.06 -1.21 -7.56
CA PRO A 264 -2.33 -2.59 -7.21
C PRO A 264 -1.06 -3.33 -6.80
N SER A 265 -1.18 -4.23 -5.84
CA SER A 265 -0.12 -5.10 -5.33
C SER A 265 0.51 -5.93 -6.47
N GLY A 266 1.82 -6.17 -6.36
CA GLY A 266 2.59 -6.96 -7.32
C GLY A 266 4.09 -6.67 -7.20
N ALA A 267 4.93 -7.42 -7.91
CA ALA A 267 6.38 -7.21 -7.89
C ALA A 267 6.79 -5.97 -8.71
N GLY A 268 7.79 -5.24 -8.24
CA GLY A 268 8.39 -4.06 -8.89
C GLY A 268 7.49 -2.81 -8.89
N ARG A 269 7.84 -1.83 -9.73
CA ARG A 269 7.09 -0.58 -9.90
C ARG A 269 6.19 -0.60 -11.14
N LEU A 270 5.10 0.18 -11.09
CA LEU A 270 4.24 0.46 -12.22
C LEU A 270 4.63 1.80 -12.85
N MET A 271 4.85 1.83 -14.16
CA MET A 271 5.12 3.06 -14.88
C MET A 271 3.81 3.78 -15.23
N VAL A 272 3.69 5.01 -14.77
CA VAL A 272 2.47 5.82 -14.78
C VAL A 272 2.83 7.21 -15.27
N SER A 273 2.15 7.69 -16.30
CA SER A 273 2.30 9.06 -16.81
C SER A 273 1.12 9.94 -16.39
N ILE A 274 1.43 11.11 -15.84
CA ILE A 274 0.46 12.12 -15.41
C ILE A 274 0.81 13.43 -16.11
N GLY A 275 0.01 13.83 -17.11
CA GLY A 275 0.35 14.94 -17.99
C GLY A 275 1.65 14.68 -18.75
N GLU A 276 2.63 15.59 -18.65
CA GLU A 276 3.95 15.46 -19.30
C GLU A 276 4.96 14.59 -18.51
N GLN A 277 4.57 14.07 -17.34
CA GLN A 277 5.50 13.41 -16.42
C GLN A 277 5.28 11.91 -16.38
N THR A 278 6.36 11.15 -16.50
CA THR A 278 6.35 9.70 -16.30
C THR A 278 6.97 9.36 -14.94
N LEU A 279 6.19 8.69 -14.09
CA LEU A 279 6.54 8.26 -12.74
C LEU A 279 6.63 6.72 -12.70
N ARG A 280 7.45 6.19 -11.80
CA ARG A 280 7.51 4.75 -11.49
C ARG A 280 7.05 4.55 -10.06
N LEU A 281 5.80 4.10 -9.90
CA LEU A 281 5.11 4.03 -8.61
C LEU A 281 5.19 2.61 -8.04
N ARG A 282 5.59 2.51 -6.77
CA ARG A 282 5.64 1.26 -5.99
C ARG A 282 4.26 0.61 -5.93
N ARG A 283 4.20 -0.67 -6.26
CA ARG A 283 2.99 -1.49 -6.20
C ARG A 283 2.55 -1.76 -4.76
N GLY A 284 1.25 -1.89 -4.54
CA GLY A 284 0.67 -2.09 -3.21
C GLY A 284 0.64 -0.84 -2.32
N GLN A 285 1.01 0.33 -2.86
CA GLN A 285 1.00 1.60 -2.14
C GLN A 285 -0.03 2.58 -2.72
N THR A 286 -0.37 3.58 -1.92
CA THR A 286 -1.23 4.70 -2.32
C THR A 286 -0.41 5.95 -2.55
N TRP A 287 -0.77 6.69 -3.59
CA TRP A 287 0.05 7.77 -4.13
C TRP A 287 -0.78 9.03 -4.32
N PRO A 288 -0.46 10.15 -3.66
CA PRO A 288 -1.26 11.36 -3.82
C PRO A 288 -1.26 11.86 -5.26
N LEU A 289 -2.41 12.34 -5.74
CA LEU A 289 -2.44 13.01 -7.04
C LEU A 289 -1.80 14.40 -6.96
N PRO A 290 -1.03 14.82 -7.98
CA PRO A 290 -0.45 16.16 -8.02
C PRO A 290 -1.54 17.23 -8.16
N GLN A 291 -1.17 18.48 -7.83
CA GLN A 291 -2.02 19.66 -8.00
C GLN A 291 -1.44 20.60 -9.08
N PRO A 292 -2.26 21.16 -9.99
CA PRO A 292 -3.71 20.96 -10.11
C PRO A 292 -4.07 19.51 -10.45
N LEU A 293 -5.25 19.07 -10.01
CA LEU A 293 -5.67 17.69 -10.20
C LEU A 293 -5.66 17.29 -11.68
N PRO A 294 -5.00 16.18 -12.05
CA PRO A 294 -4.99 15.72 -13.43
C PRO A 294 -6.37 15.24 -13.86
N SER A 295 -6.73 15.50 -15.11
CA SER A 295 -7.96 15.00 -15.73
C SER A 295 -7.88 13.50 -16.05
N GLU A 296 -6.68 13.03 -16.43
CA GLU A 296 -6.40 11.67 -16.82
C GLU A 296 -4.97 11.29 -16.46
N LEU A 297 -4.72 9.99 -16.47
CA LEU A 297 -3.43 9.37 -16.24
C LEU A 297 -3.27 8.27 -17.26
N THR A 298 -2.06 8.07 -17.79
CA THR A 298 -1.75 6.91 -18.61
C THR A 298 -0.81 5.97 -17.87
N TRP A 299 -0.79 4.69 -18.17
CA TRP A 299 0.17 3.74 -17.60
C TRP A 299 0.50 2.65 -18.61
N VAL A 300 1.71 2.10 -18.52
CA VAL A 300 2.19 1.09 -19.46
C VAL A 300 2.10 -0.30 -18.86
N VAL A 301 1.51 -1.22 -19.62
CA VAL A 301 1.37 -2.64 -19.30
C VAL A 301 1.78 -3.45 -20.53
N ASP A 302 2.77 -4.33 -20.39
CA ASP A 302 3.25 -5.21 -21.46
C ASP A 302 3.61 -4.46 -22.76
N GLY A 303 4.06 -3.21 -22.63
CA GLY A 303 4.39 -2.33 -23.76
C GLY A 303 3.20 -1.55 -24.34
N GLU A 304 1.98 -1.76 -23.85
CA GLU A 304 0.78 -1.01 -24.25
C GLU A 304 0.46 0.10 -23.23
N SER A 305 0.23 1.32 -23.72
CA SER A 305 -0.26 2.44 -22.90
C SER A 305 -1.78 2.34 -22.71
N ARG A 306 -2.26 2.64 -21.51
CA ARG A 306 -3.68 2.66 -21.12
C ARG A 306 -4.00 3.92 -20.34
N ASP A 307 -5.26 4.35 -20.35
CA ASP A 307 -5.68 5.63 -19.77
C ASP A 307 -6.76 5.46 -18.68
N LEU A 308 -6.63 6.21 -17.58
CA LEU A 308 -7.50 6.22 -16.42
C LEU A 308 -8.04 7.64 -16.26
N PRO A 309 -9.35 7.87 -16.49
CA PRO A 309 -9.95 9.14 -16.19
C PRO A 309 -9.96 9.38 -14.67
N LEU A 310 -9.51 10.57 -14.26
CA LEU A 310 -9.44 10.99 -12.86
C LEU A 310 -10.52 12.05 -12.60
N TYR A 311 -10.19 13.34 -12.74
CA TYR A 311 -11.12 14.46 -12.58
C TYR A 311 -11.60 15.03 -13.93
N ASN A 312 -11.86 14.18 -14.92
CA ASN A 312 -12.42 14.60 -16.21
C ASN A 312 -13.95 14.81 -16.18
N SER A 313 -14.60 14.52 -15.05
CA SER A 313 -16.05 14.58 -14.89
C SER A 313 -16.42 15.61 -13.83
N SER A 314 -17.58 16.26 -13.97
CA SER A 314 -18.01 17.35 -13.10
C SER A 314 -18.09 16.95 -11.62
N PHE A 315 -18.37 15.68 -11.33
CA PHE A 315 -18.40 15.16 -9.97
C PHE A 315 -17.78 13.75 -9.91
N VAL A 316 -16.85 13.56 -8.98
CA VAL A 316 -16.30 12.26 -8.59
C VAL A 316 -16.88 11.90 -7.23
N ILE A 317 -17.24 10.63 -7.02
CA ILE A 317 -17.97 10.19 -5.83
C ILE A 317 -17.19 9.07 -5.16
N PHE A 318 -17.03 9.12 -3.85
CA PHE A 318 -16.28 8.16 -3.05
C PHE A 318 -17.13 7.56 -1.92
N GLU A 319 -16.86 6.30 -1.59
CA GLU A 319 -17.36 5.63 -0.39
C GLU A 319 -16.62 6.17 0.85
N PRO A 320 -17.30 6.71 1.87
CA PRO A 320 -16.62 7.28 3.04
C PRO A 320 -15.85 6.26 3.89
N GLU A 321 -16.25 4.99 3.92
CA GLU A 321 -15.62 4.00 4.79
C GLU A 321 -14.20 3.61 4.36
N ASP A 322 -14.01 3.36 3.06
CA ASP A 322 -12.75 2.86 2.49
C ASP A 322 -12.12 3.82 1.46
N GLY A 323 -12.82 4.90 1.11
CA GLY A 323 -12.36 5.88 0.14
C GLY A 323 -12.50 5.44 -1.32
N ARG A 324 -13.06 4.27 -1.64
CA ARG A 324 -13.10 3.77 -3.02
C ARG A 324 -13.95 4.68 -3.91
N GLN A 325 -13.51 4.90 -5.14
CA GLN A 325 -14.34 5.62 -6.12
C GLN A 325 -15.57 4.78 -6.45
N LEU A 326 -16.74 5.40 -6.31
CA LEU A 326 -18.02 4.86 -6.73
C LEU A 326 -18.28 5.28 -8.16
N VAL A 327 -18.65 4.34 -9.02
CA VAL A 327 -19.06 4.62 -10.40
C VAL A 327 -20.57 4.83 -10.40
N PRO A 328 -21.08 6.07 -10.49
CA PRO A 328 -22.51 6.31 -10.51
C PRO A 328 -23.11 5.81 -11.82
N ARG A 329 -24.31 5.25 -11.73
CA ARG A 329 -25.15 5.01 -12.88
C ARG A 329 -25.79 6.31 -13.32
N LYS A 330 -25.41 6.82 -14.50
CA LYS A 330 -25.81 8.15 -14.97
C LYS A 330 -27.05 8.07 -15.86
N SER A 331 -28.15 8.71 -15.45
CA SER A 331 -29.21 9.15 -16.36
C SER A 331 -29.05 10.63 -16.66
N ALA A 332 -29.86 11.17 -17.57
CA ALA A 332 -29.78 12.58 -17.97
C ALA A 332 -29.93 13.57 -16.79
N HIS A 333 -30.65 13.20 -15.73
CA HIS A 333 -30.96 14.10 -14.60
C HIS A 333 -30.78 13.47 -13.21
N GLU A 334 -30.53 12.16 -13.13
CA GLU A 334 -30.41 11.42 -11.88
C GLU A 334 -29.25 10.43 -11.94
N TRP A 335 -28.40 10.42 -10.92
CA TRP A 335 -27.30 9.49 -10.73
C TRP A 335 -27.59 8.58 -9.55
N LEU A 336 -27.40 7.28 -9.72
CA LEU A 336 -27.58 6.28 -8.66
C LEU A 336 -26.22 5.71 -8.24
N VAL A 337 -25.91 5.73 -6.95
CA VAL A 337 -24.68 5.15 -6.37
C VAL A 337 -24.99 4.04 -5.38
N GLN A 338 -24.11 3.04 -5.29
CA GLN A 338 -24.28 1.87 -4.42
C GLN A 338 -23.87 2.14 -2.96
N THR A 339 -24.31 3.28 -2.43
CA THR A 339 -24.08 3.66 -1.04
C THR A 339 -25.19 4.57 -0.53
N SER A 340 -25.25 4.72 0.79
CA SER A 340 -26.23 5.57 1.47
C SER A 340 -25.58 6.81 2.07
N VAL A 341 -24.24 6.86 2.13
CA VAL A 341 -23.48 8.07 2.45
C VAL A 341 -22.34 8.14 1.44
N ALA A 342 -22.09 9.30 0.86
CA ALA A 342 -21.03 9.48 -0.12
C ALA A 342 -20.22 10.74 0.15
N THR A 343 -18.96 10.75 -0.29
CA THR A 343 -18.17 11.97 -0.43
C THR A 343 -18.19 12.37 -1.90
N VAL A 344 -18.79 13.52 -2.21
CA VAL A 344 -18.82 14.09 -3.56
C VAL A 344 -17.71 15.11 -3.67
N THR A 345 -16.96 15.07 -4.76
CA THR A 345 -15.84 15.99 -5.01
C THR A 345 -15.88 16.55 -6.43
N SER A 346 -15.37 17.76 -6.62
CA SER A 346 -15.25 18.39 -7.93
C SER A 346 -14.02 19.30 -8.00
N SER A 347 -13.50 19.52 -9.20
CA SER A 347 -12.50 20.57 -9.43
C SER A 347 -13.10 21.98 -9.44
N ASP A 348 -14.41 22.09 -9.68
CA ASP A 348 -15.14 23.35 -9.76
C ASP A 348 -16.05 23.54 -8.54
N PRO A 349 -16.37 24.79 -8.16
CA PRO A 349 -17.35 25.06 -7.12
C PRO A 349 -18.69 24.38 -7.43
N PHE A 350 -19.28 23.73 -6.42
CA PHE A 350 -20.60 23.14 -6.53
C PHE A 350 -21.38 23.28 -5.22
N SER A 351 -22.68 23.06 -5.29
CA SER A 351 -23.56 23.05 -4.13
C SER A 351 -24.38 21.76 -4.04
N VAL A 352 -24.72 21.37 -2.82
CA VAL A 352 -25.63 20.26 -2.52
C VAL A 352 -26.88 20.84 -1.85
N GLU A 353 -28.05 20.68 -2.47
CA GLU A 353 -29.31 21.29 -2.04
C GLU A 353 -29.19 22.81 -1.77
N GLY A 354 -28.34 23.50 -2.53
CA GLY A 354 -28.08 24.94 -2.39
C GLY A 354 -27.03 25.32 -1.33
N VAL A 355 -26.51 24.37 -0.55
CA VAL A 355 -25.39 24.58 0.38
C VAL A 355 -24.08 24.39 -0.38
N GLN A 356 -23.20 25.39 -0.36
CA GLN A 356 -21.91 25.34 -1.06
C GLN A 356 -21.03 24.24 -0.47
N ALA A 357 -20.39 23.47 -1.36
CA ALA A 357 -19.39 22.49 -0.98
C ALA A 357 -18.16 23.18 -0.40
N GLU A 358 -17.48 22.51 0.52
CA GLU A 358 -16.31 23.07 1.19
C GLU A 358 -15.07 22.99 0.29
N LEU A 359 -14.24 24.03 0.32
CA LEU A 359 -12.97 24.04 -0.39
C LEU A 359 -11.93 23.21 0.39
N PHE A 360 -11.56 22.06 -0.16
CA PHE A 360 -10.61 21.08 0.41
C PHE A 360 -9.19 21.19 -0.15
N GLY A 361 -8.98 21.98 -1.19
CA GLY A 361 -7.67 22.13 -1.85
C GLY A 361 -7.73 23.18 -2.96
N PRO A 362 -6.59 23.56 -3.56
CA PRO A 362 -6.59 24.40 -4.75
C PRO A 362 -7.46 23.75 -5.84
N ASN A 363 -8.61 24.35 -6.13
CA ASN A 363 -9.60 23.80 -7.06
C ASN A 363 -10.03 22.37 -6.72
N LEU A 364 -10.27 22.07 -5.43
CA LEU A 364 -10.90 20.83 -5.00
C LEU A 364 -11.99 21.16 -4.00
N TYR A 365 -13.24 20.94 -4.38
CA TYR A 365 -14.42 21.11 -3.54
C TYR A 365 -14.92 19.74 -3.12
N ALA A 366 -15.35 19.59 -1.88
CA ALA A 366 -15.95 18.34 -1.42
C ALA A 366 -17.13 18.57 -0.46
N ALA A 367 -18.08 17.64 -0.50
CA ALA A 367 -19.23 17.61 0.40
C ALA A 367 -19.55 16.16 0.77
N GLN A 368 -19.80 15.90 2.06
CA GLN A 368 -20.40 14.65 2.49
C GLN A 368 -21.92 14.73 2.32
N VAL A 369 -22.49 13.69 1.72
CA VAL A 369 -23.91 13.65 1.39
C VAL A 369 -24.54 12.39 1.99
N ASN A 370 -25.68 12.56 2.66
CA ASN A 370 -26.49 11.46 3.18
C ASN A 370 -27.63 11.17 2.20
N LEU A 371 -27.59 10.01 1.58
CA LEU A 371 -28.48 9.56 0.53
C LEU A 371 -29.57 8.59 1.04
N ARG A 372 -29.67 8.37 2.36
CA ARG A 372 -30.63 7.43 2.97
C ARG A 372 -32.09 7.86 2.75
N GLN A 373 -32.38 9.14 2.99
CA GLN A 373 -33.75 9.64 3.09
C GLN A 373 -34.35 10.05 1.74
N LYS A 374 -33.59 10.82 0.95
CA LYS A 374 -34.05 11.34 -0.34
C LYS A 374 -32.90 11.54 -1.32
N PRO A 375 -33.18 11.54 -2.64
CA PRO A 375 -32.24 12.04 -3.62
C PRO A 375 -31.86 13.50 -3.32
N LEU A 376 -30.59 13.83 -3.45
CA LEU A 376 -30.05 15.17 -3.23
C LEU A 376 -29.65 15.79 -4.56
N GLU A 377 -29.99 17.06 -4.76
CA GLU A 377 -29.60 17.83 -5.92
C GLU A 377 -28.17 18.36 -5.76
N ILE A 378 -27.32 18.05 -6.73
CA ILE A 378 -25.95 18.53 -6.86
C ILE A 378 -25.91 19.45 -8.08
N SER A 379 -25.38 20.66 -7.89
CA SER A 379 -25.32 21.67 -8.94
C SER A 379 -23.95 22.35 -8.99
N SER A 380 -23.39 22.43 -10.20
CA SER A 380 -22.27 23.30 -10.57
C SER A 380 -22.74 24.24 -11.68
N GLU A 381 -21.86 25.15 -12.15
CA GLU A 381 -22.18 26.03 -13.29
C GLU A 381 -22.47 25.24 -14.58
N SER A 382 -21.79 24.11 -14.77
CA SER A 382 -21.85 23.30 -15.99
C SER A 382 -22.88 22.17 -15.94
N GLN A 383 -23.30 21.74 -14.74
CA GLN A 383 -24.11 20.54 -14.60
C GLN A 383 -25.03 20.56 -13.37
N LYS A 384 -26.22 20.00 -13.53
CA LYS A 384 -27.19 19.80 -12.46
C LYS A 384 -27.74 18.37 -12.48
N VAL A 385 -27.61 17.66 -11.36
CA VAL A 385 -27.94 16.23 -11.26
C VAL A 385 -28.55 15.93 -9.89
N LYS A 386 -29.53 15.03 -9.84
CA LYS A 386 -29.99 14.43 -8.58
C LYS A 386 -29.19 13.17 -8.26
N LEU A 387 -28.45 13.15 -7.16
CA LEU A 387 -27.76 11.98 -6.66
C LEU A 387 -28.66 11.18 -5.71
N ARG A 388 -28.76 9.88 -5.93
CA ARG A 388 -29.57 8.95 -5.14
C ARG A 388 -28.73 7.75 -4.72
N GLY A 389 -28.92 7.29 -3.48
CA GLY A 389 -28.37 6.03 -2.98
C GLY A 389 -29.24 4.84 -3.38
N SER A 390 -28.63 3.71 -3.70
CA SER A 390 -29.38 2.46 -3.83
C SER A 390 -29.83 1.96 -2.46
N LYS A 391 -31.06 1.48 -2.36
CA LYS A 391 -31.53 0.81 -1.14
C LYS A 391 -30.90 -0.58 -1.09
N ARG A 392 -30.15 -0.89 -0.03
CA ARG A 392 -29.58 -2.22 0.25
C ARG A 392 -29.79 -2.65 1.70
N THR A 393 -29.81 -3.96 1.93
CA THR A 393 -29.79 -4.51 3.28
C THR A 393 -28.34 -4.66 3.77
N ARG A 394 -27.96 -4.00 4.86
CA ARG A 394 -26.59 -4.06 5.41
C ARG A 394 -26.48 -3.57 6.85
N ILE A 395 -25.32 -3.83 7.45
CA ILE A 395 -24.93 -3.38 8.79
C ILE A 395 -23.67 -2.51 8.65
N ASN A 396 -23.82 -1.21 8.96
CA ASN A 396 -22.75 -0.21 8.94
C ASN A 396 -22.37 0.20 10.38
N ILE A 397 -21.23 0.87 10.53
CA ILE A 397 -20.77 1.41 11.83
C ILE A 397 -20.56 2.93 11.69
N GLU A 398 -21.09 3.69 12.64
CA GLU A 398 -20.90 5.14 12.75
C GLU A 398 -20.20 5.50 14.06
N GLY A 399 -19.17 6.34 13.99
CA GLY A 399 -18.37 6.76 15.14
C GLY A 399 -16.96 7.18 14.74
N ILE A 400 -16.13 7.53 15.71
CA ILE A 400 -14.68 7.72 15.52
C ILE A 400 -13.98 6.41 15.88
N SER A 401 -13.27 5.82 14.93
CA SER A 401 -12.45 4.62 15.17
C SER A 401 -11.23 4.97 16.02
N ILE A 402 -10.86 4.08 16.96
CA ILE A 402 -9.62 4.18 17.75
C ILE A 402 -8.41 4.00 16.83
N ALA A 403 -8.46 2.97 15.98
CA ALA A 403 -7.39 2.58 15.09
C ALA A 403 -7.96 1.90 13.84
N LYS A 404 -7.20 1.86 12.75
CA LYS A 404 -7.57 1.12 11.53
C LYS A 404 -6.68 -0.11 11.39
N GLN A 405 -7.22 -1.26 11.02
CA GLN A 405 -6.44 -2.48 10.87
C GLN A 405 -5.37 -2.30 9.78
N SER A 406 -4.16 -2.82 10.03
CA SER A 406 -3.10 -2.87 9.02
C SER A 406 -3.42 -3.96 8.00
N GLY A 407 -3.56 -3.61 6.72
CA GLY A 407 -3.85 -4.58 5.65
C GLY A 407 -5.34 -4.87 5.47
N ARG A 408 -5.79 -6.10 5.81
CA ARG A 408 -7.19 -6.54 5.64
C ARG A 408 -8.12 -5.51 6.32
N GLY A 409 -9.11 -5.02 5.57
CA GLY A 409 -9.99 -3.95 6.03
C GLY A 409 -10.63 -4.25 7.38
N GLY A 410 -10.73 -3.25 8.24
CA GLY A 410 -11.29 -3.36 9.58
C GLY A 410 -10.91 -2.14 10.43
N SER A 411 -11.74 -1.79 11.42
CA SER A 411 -11.47 -0.71 12.36
C SER A 411 -11.68 -1.20 13.78
N LEU A 412 -10.85 -0.70 14.70
CA LEU A 412 -11.01 -0.90 16.14
C LEU A 412 -11.90 0.24 16.67
N TRP A 413 -13.03 -0.12 17.27
CA TRP A 413 -14.04 0.82 17.75
C TRP A 413 -14.12 0.88 19.27
N SER A 414 -14.50 2.03 19.81
CA SER A 414 -14.88 2.15 21.23
C SER A 414 -16.33 1.75 21.45
N SER A 415 -16.74 1.62 22.71
CA SER A 415 -18.14 1.35 23.09
C SER A 415 -19.12 2.46 22.69
N GLU A 416 -18.63 3.66 22.39
CA GLU A 416 -19.44 4.84 22.05
C GLU A 416 -19.84 4.88 20.56
N ALA A 417 -19.31 3.98 19.73
CA ALA A 417 -19.74 3.83 18.34
C ALA A 417 -21.13 3.18 18.24
N HIS A 418 -21.78 3.39 17.09
CA HIS A 418 -23.14 2.95 16.80
C HIS A 418 -23.15 2.02 15.60
N ILE A 419 -24.01 1.00 15.65
CA ILE A 419 -24.35 0.16 14.52
C ILE A 419 -25.57 0.76 13.83
N VAL A 420 -25.48 0.93 12.51
CA VAL A 420 -26.57 1.41 11.66
C VAL A 420 -27.02 0.27 10.77
N VAL A 421 -28.29 -0.10 10.89
CA VAL A 421 -28.93 -1.15 10.12
C VAL A 421 -29.80 -0.52 9.04
N GLU A 422 -29.54 -0.86 7.79
CA GLU A 422 -30.37 -0.49 6.64
C GLU A 422 -31.06 -1.75 6.14
N ALA A 423 -32.39 -1.73 5.98
CA ALA A 423 -33.18 -2.93 5.66
C ALA A 423 -34.16 -2.70 4.49
N ALA A 424 -33.60 -2.52 3.29
CA ALA A 424 -34.31 -2.14 2.06
C ALA A 424 -35.49 -3.01 1.61
N LEU A 425 -35.66 -4.22 2.15
CA LEU A 425 -36.60 -5.25 1.65
C LEU A 425 -37.37 -5.98 2.76
N TYR A 426 -37.23 -5.57 4.03
CA TYR A 426 -37.97 -6.19 5.13
C TYR A 426 -39.37 -5.59 5.22
N SER A 427 -40.40 -6.44 5.31
CA SER A 427 -41.77 -5.99 5.55
C SER A 427 -42.05 -5.65 7.03
N ASP A 428 -41.12 -6.02 7.92
CA ASP A 428 -41.21 -5.78 9.36
C ASP A 428 -40.26 -4.65 9.76
N ARG A 429 -40.74 -3.71 10.58
CA ARG A 429 -39.95 -2.60 11.11
C ARG A 429 -39.05 -3.01 12.28
N ASN A 430 -39.25 -4.20 12.84
CA ASN A 430 -38.38 -4.73 13.88
C ASN A 430 -37.41 -5.76 13.32
N VAL A 431 -36.14 -5.37 13.20
CA VAL A 431 -35.07 -6.27 12.76
C VAL A 431 -34.42 -6.90 13.99
N THR A 432 -34.24 -8.22 13.94
CA THR A 432 -33.50 -8.94 14.98
C THR A 432 -32.07 -9.17 14.53
N ILE A 433 -31.12 -8.90 15.40
CA ILE A 433 -29.68 -9.08 15.16
C ILE A 433 -29.17 -10.08 16.18
N LYS A 434 -28.54 -11.16 15.71
CA LYS A 434 -27.75 -12.05 16.57
C LYS A 434 -26.35 -11.44 16.72
N ALA A 435 -25.95 -11.17 17.95
CA ALA A 435 -24.62 -10.70 18.29
C ALA A 435 -23.83 -11.82 18.96
N GLU A 436 -22.58 -12.02 18.56
CA GLU A 436 -21.68 -13.04 19.09
C GLU A 436 -20.32 -12.43 19.42
N CYS A 437 -19.82 -12.63 20.64
CA CYS A 437 -18.52 -12.11 21.10
C CYS A 437 -18.02 -12.94 22.29
N ASP A 438 -16.72 -13.26 22.31
CA ASP A 438 -16.05 -14.08 23.35
C ASP A 438 -16.81 -15.39 23.68
N GLY A 439 -17.32 -16.07 22.64
CA GLY A 439 -18.09 -17.32 22.78
C GLY A 439 -19.50 -17.16 23.35
N THR A 440 -19.93 -15.94 23.67
CA THR A 440 -21.29 -15.61 24.11
C THR A 440 -22.13 -15.15 22.93
N SER A 441 -23.41 -15.55 22.86
CA SER A 441 -24.33 -15.11 21.83
C SER A 441 -25.65 -14.62 22.41
N GLY A 442 -26.29 -13.66 21.75
CA GLY A 442 -27.55 -13.08 22.17
C GLY A 442 -28.28 -12.37 21.04
N PHE A 443 -29.58 -12.17 21.22
CA PHE A 443 -30.42 -11.43 20.26
C PHE A 443 -30.66 -10.01 20.74
N VAL A 444 -30.52 -9.07 19.82
CA VAL A 444 -30.79 -7.65 20.04
C VAL A 444 -31.77 -7.18 18.98
N HIS A 445 -32.78 -6.41 19.40
CA HIS A 445 -33.79 -5.87 18.50
C HIS A 445 -33.45 -4.43 18.11
N CYS A 446 -33.57 -4.13 16.83
CA CYS A 446 -33.41 -2.82 16.22
C CYS A 446 -34.74 -2.40 15.61
N GLU A 447 -35.26 -1.25 16.03
CA GLU A 447 -36.45 -0.66 15.42
C GLU A 447 -36.01 0.25 14.28
N LEU A 448 -36.63 0.06 13.11
CA LEU A 448 -36.38 0.86 11.91
C LEU A 448 -37.32 2.08 11.87
N ASP A 449 -36.79 3.19 11.39
CA ASP A 449 -37.54 4.42 11.11
C ASP A 449 -38.35 4.32 9.80
N ASP A 450 -38.97 5.44 9.39
CA ASP A 450 -39.75 5.52 8.16
C ASP A 450 -38.89 5.42 6.87
N ASP A 451 -37.56 5.55 7.00
CA ASP A 451 -36.58 5.41 5.92
C ASP A 451 -35.97 3.99 5.85
N ASP A 452 -36.49 3.04 6.64
CA ASP A 452 -35.99 1.66 6.79
C ASP A 452 -34.59 1.58 7.44
N VAL A 453 -34.25 2.55 8.31
CA VAL A 453 -32.96 2.64 9.00
C VAL A 453 -33.12 2.56 10.52
N GLY A 454 -32.27 1.78 11.19
CA GLY A 454 -32.25 1.68 12.65
C GLY A 454 -30.84 1.84 13.22
N CYS A 455 -30.73 2.43 14.41
CA CYS A 455 -29.45 2.69 15.07
C CYS A 455 -29.38 2.04 16.46
N LEU A 456 -28.28 1.34 16.75
CA LEU A 456 -28.02 0.69 18.03
C LEU A 456 -26.63 1.03 18.58
N PRO A 457 -26.52 1.56 19.81
CA PRO A 457 -25.23 1.77 20.46
C PRO A 457 -24.52 0.43 20.72
N ILE A 458 -23.21 0.34 20.42
CA ILE A 458 -22.41 -0.88 20.70
C ILE A 458 -22.47 -1.22 22.18
N LYS A 459 -22.39 -0.22 23.07
CA LYS A 459 -22.53 -0.39 24.52
C LYS A 459 -23.78 -1.18 24.94
N LYS A 460 -24.92 -0.99 24.24
CA LYS A 460 -26.16 -1.71 24.53
C LYS A 460 -26.03 -3.20 24.18
N ILE A 461 -25.38 -3.52 23.06
CA ILE A 461 -25.14 -4.90 22.63
C ILE A 461 -24.19 -5.61 23.59
N LEU A 462 -23.08 -4.97 23.96
CA LEU A 462 -22.15 -5.52 24.95
C LEU A 462 -22.84 -5.78 26.30
N SER A 463 -23.70 -4.86 26.74
CA SER A 463 -24.51 -5.03 27.95
C SER A 463 -25.47 -6.22 27.85
N CYS A 464 -26.13 -6.42 26.70
CA CYS A 464 -27.00 -7.57 26.45
C CYS A 464 -26.24 -8.89 26.51
N LEU A 465 -25.01 -8.91 25.99
CA LEU A 465 -24.12 -10.08 26.04
C LEU A 465 -23.45 -10.27 27.40
N LYS A 466 -23.59 -9.31 28.33
CA LYS A 466 -22.90 -9.26 29.63
C LYS A 466 -21.37 -9.31 29.47
N ILE A 467 -20.86 -8.63 28.45
CA ILE A 467 -19.43 -8.53 28.17
C ILE A 467 -18.90 -7.28 28.85
N ASP A 468 -18.00 -7.49 29.80
CA ASP A 468 -17.25 -6.45 30.51
C ASP A 468 -15.77 -6.86 30.50
N THR A 469 -15.12 -6.71 29.34
CA THR A 469 -13.74 -7.13 29.12
C THR A 469 -12.84 -5.93 28.85
N ASN A 470 -11.67 -5.91 29.50
CA ASN A 470 -10.66 -4.88 29.28
C ASN A 470 -9.93 -5.05 27.94
N ASN A 471 -10.08 -6.22 27.31
CA ASN A 471 -9.37 -6.58 26.10
C ASN A 471 -10.17 -6.17 24.86
N PRO A 472 -9.49 -5.71 23.80
CA PRO A 472 -10.07 -5.73 22.46
C PRO A 472 -10.58 -7.12 22.10
N ALA A 473 -11.80 -7.19 21.57
CA ALA A 473 -12.48 -8.44 21.24
C ALA A 473 -13.17 -8.36 19.88
N ARG A 474 -13.43 -9.54 19.29
CA ARG A 474 -14.21 -9.67 18.05
C ARG A 474 -15.70 -9.72 18.38
N LEU A 475 -16.49 -8.89 17.68
CA LEU A 475 -17.95 -8.89 17.72
C LEU A 475 -18.50 -9.20 16.32
N LEU A 476 -19.24 -10.30 16.19
CA LEU A 476 -19.92 -10.72 14.98
C LEU A 476 -21.41 -10.40 15.07
N LEU A 477 -21.93 -9.71 14.06
CA LEU A 477 -23.33 -9.32 13.96
C LEU A 477 -23.97 -10.03 12.77
N THR A 478 -25.04 -10.79 13.01
CA THR A 478 -25.80 -11.48 11.95
C THR A 478 -27.24 -10.98 11.95
N MET A 479 -27.70 -10.46 10.80
CA MET A 479 -29.10 -10.09 10.65
C MET A 479 -29.98 -11.34 10.58
N MET A 480 -31.11 -11.32 11.26
CA MET A 480 -32.06 -12.42 11.33
C MET A 480 -33.31 -12.11 10.51
N ARG A 481 -33.81 -13.12 9.78
CA ARG A 481 -35.09 -13.13 9.08
C ARG A 481 -36.15 -13.79 9.96
N SER A 482 -37.36 -13.23 10.02
CA SER A 482 -38.51 -13.94 10.59
C SER A 482 -39.17 -14.82 9.52
N ALA A 483 -39.27 -16.12 9.77
CA ALA A 483 -40.12 -17.02 8.96
C ALA A 483 -40.93 -17.93 9.89
N GLU A 484 -42.25 -17.93 9.72
CA GLU A 484 -43.18 -18.73 10.55
C GLU A 484 -43.02 -18.48 12.07
N GLY A 485 -42.60 -17.27 12.45
CA GLY A 485 -42.40 -16.88 13.86
C GLY A 485 -41.06 -17.33 14.47
N GLN A 486 -40.16 -17.93 13.69
CA GLN A 486 -38.82 -18.30 14.12
C GLN A 486 -37.76 -17.36 13.51
N PRO A 487 -36.76 -16.91 14.30
CA PRO A 487 -35.63 -16.17 13.77
C PRO A 487 -34.68 -17.12 13.02
N ILE A 488 -34.39 -16.80 11.77
CA ILE A 488 -33.52 -17.56 10.87
C ILE A 488 -32.31 -16.70 10.51
N GLU A 489 -31.10 -17.25 10.64
CA GLU A 489 -29.87 -16.55 10.26
C GLU A 489 -29.86 -16.22 8.76
N THR A 490 -29.47 -14.99 8.43
CA THR A 490 -29.20 -14.60 7.05
C THR A 490 -27.71 -14.65 6.75
N ARG A 491 -27.34 -14.46 5.48
CA ARG A 491 -25.93 -14.27 5.10
C ARG A 491 -25.42 -12.88 5.46
N ILE A 492 -26.28 -11.92 5.81
CA ILE A 492 -25.87 -10.54 6.08
C ILE A 492 -25.19 -10.49 7.44
N LYS A 493 -23.86 -10.59 7.40
CA LYS A 493 -22.98 -10.61 8.55
C LYS A 493 -22.00 -9.45 8.52
N ARG A 494 -21.65 -8.95 9.70
CA ARG A 494 -20.66 -7.89 9.89
C ARG A 494 -19.77 -8.22 11.07
N GLU A 495 -18.46 -8.27 10.81
CA GLU A 495 -17.42 -8.46 11.80
C GLU A 495 -16.85 -7.09 12.20
N ILE A 496 -16.72 -6.83 13.50
CA ILE A 496 -16.07 -5.63 14.02
C ILE A 496 -15.19 -5.96 15.22
N PHE A 497 -14.17 -5.14 15.44
CA PHE A 497 -13.32 -5.21 16.63
C PHE A 497 -13.69 -4.08 17.58
N VAL A 498 -13.92 -4.41 18.85
CA VAL A 498 -14.36 -3.44 19.86
C VAL A 498 -13.41 -3.49 21.05
N TRP A 499 -12.94 -2.33 21.48
CA TRP A 499 -12.20 -2.16 22.74
C TRP A 499 -13.12 -1.48 23.76
N SER A 500 -13.74 -2.30 24.63
CA SER A 500 -14.84 -1.82 25.47
C SER A 500 -14.39 -0.91 26.63
N SER A 501 -13.15 -1.07 27.11
CA SER A 501 -12.60 -0.27 28.21
C SER A 501 -11.89 1.02 27.77
N TYR A 502 -11.77 1.27 26.47
CA TYR A 502 -11.10 2.46 25.94
C TYR A 502 -11.90 3.73 26.22
N VAL A 503 -11.24 4.74 26.80
CA VAL A 503 -11.85 6.03 27.16
C VAL A 503 -11.42 7.12 26.18
N GLY A 504 -10.14 7.14 25.80
CA GLY A 504 -9.59 8.19 24.95
C GLY A 504 -8.06 8.18 24.89
N LEU A 505 -7.50 9.16 24.17
CA LEU A 505 -6.06 9.39 24.06
C LEU A 505 -5.72 10.71 24.75
N ASP A 506 -4.90 10.66 25.80
CA ASP A 506 -4.43 11.83 26.55
C ASP A 506 -2.93 12.05 26.29
N GLY A 507 -2.60 13.07 25.50
CA GLY A 507 -1.26 13.22 24.92
C GLY A 507 -0.91 11.99 24.08
N VAL A 508 0.06 11.20 24.54
CA VAL A 508 0.47 9.92 23.92
C VAL A 508 -0.05 8.68 24.65
N SER A 509 -0.77 8.84 25.76
CA SER A 509 -1.21 7.74 26.62
C SER A 509 -2.62 7.27 26.24
N LEU A 510 -2.77 5.97 25.96
CA LEU A 510 -4.05 5.34 25.65
C LEU A 510 -4.80 5.06 26.97
N THR A 511 -5.75 5.93 27.30
CA THR A 511 -6.50 5.83 28.55
C THR A 511 -7.58 4.76 28.45
N CYS A 512 -7.56 3.85 29.42
CA CYS A 512 -8.53 2.76 29.55
C CYS A 512 -8.89 2.54 31.02
N ASN A 513 -10.08 1.97 31.29
CA ASN A 513 -10.50 1.67 32.67
C ASN A 513 -9.56 0.67 33.35
N ALA A 514 -8.95 -0.24 32.57
CA ALA A 514 -7.88 -1.10 32.99
C ALA A 514 -7.05 -1.57 31.76
N PRO A 515 -5.74 -1.87 31.94
CA PRO A 515 -4.85 -2.26 30.86
C PRO A 515 -5.27 -3.56 30.14
N PRO A 516 -5.10 -3.65 28.81
CA PRO A 516 -5.39 -4.87 28.06
C PRO A 516 -4.32 -5.94 28.31
N THR A 517 -4.74 -7.17 28.57
CA THR A 517 -3.85 -8.31 28.83
C THR A 517 -3.47 -9.06 27.55
N ASN A 518 -4.19 -8.88 26.46
CA ASN A 518 -3.94 -9.53 25.17
C ASN A 518 -3.07 -8.68 24.22
N PHE A 519 -2.33 -7.70 24.74
CA PHE A 519 -1.38 -6.91 23.95
C PHE A 519 -0.15 -7.73 23.55
N VAL A 520 0.25 -7.67 22.28
CA VAL A 520 1.40 -8.40 21.74
C VAL A 520 2.53 -7.42 21.44
N SER A 521 3.49 -7.32 22.38
CA SER A 521 4.60 -6.38 22.25
C SER A 521 5.51 -6.66 21.05
N GLU A 522 5.71 -7.94 20.69
CA GLU A 522 6.62 -8.33 19.61
C GLU A 522 6.10 -7.94 18.22
N ALA A 523 4.79 -7.85 18.06
CA ALA A 523 4.12 -7.50 16.80
C ALA A 523 3.67 -6.02 16.75
N SER A 524 4.01 -5.23 17.78
CA SER A 524 3.70 -3.81 17.89
C SER A 524 4.94 -2.95 17.58
N LYS A 525 4.73 -1.76 17.02
CA LYS A 525 5.78 -0.78 16.69
C LYS A 525 5.42 0.59 17.24
N HIS A 526 6.35 1.23 17.93
CA HIS A 526 6.18 2.53 18.57
C HIS A 526 5.08 2.57 19.66
N ILE A 527 4.82 1.43 20.31
CA ILE A 527 3.93 1.30 21.47
C ILE A 527 4.76 0.80 22.65
N LEU A 528 4.62 1.47 23.79
CA LEU A 528 5.32 1.18 25.04
C LEU A 528 4.33 1.11 26.20
N TRP A 529 4.80 0.62 27.35
CA TRP A 529 4.10 0.74 28.62
C TRP A 529 4.59 1.99 29.36
N ASP A 530 3.69 2.81 29.89
CA ASP A 530 4.04 3.93 30.75
C ASP A 530 4.27 3.49 32.21
N ASP A 531 4.76 4.42 33.05
CA ASP A 531 5.03 4.16 34.47
C ASP A 531 3.77 3.80 35.28
N SER A 532 2.58 4.10 34.75
CA SER A 532 1.28 3.78 35.36
C SER A 532 0.70 2.45 34.86
N GLY A 533 1.42 1.74 33.98
CA GLY A 533 1.01 0.47 33.40
C GLY A 533 -0.04 0.59 32.30
N ASN A 534 -0.21 1.76 31.68
CA ASN A 534 -1.04 1.94 30.49
C ASN A 534 -0.19 1.83 29.22
N LEU A 535 -0.84 1.48 28.10
CA LEU A 535 -0.19 1.57 26.79
C LEU A 535 -0.03 3.05 26.40
N CYS A 536 1.13 3.41 25.86
CA CYS A 536 1.38 4.73 25.32
C CYS A 536 2.15 4.64 23.99
N LEU A 537 1.99 5.64 23.15
CA LEU A 537 2.84 5.81 21.97
C LEU A 537 4.27 6.16 22.43
N ASP A 538 5.26 5.76 21.65
CA ASP A 538 6.67 6.06 21.93
C ASP A 538 6.88 7.60 21.98
N ARG A 539 7.34 8.07 23.15
CA ARG A 539 7.58 9.48 23.44
C ARG A 539 8.74 10.06 22.63
N GLY A 540 9.61 9.23 22.06
CA GLY A 540 10.68 9.66 21.16
C GLY A 540 10.15 10.30 19.87
N GLY A 541 8.90 10.00 19.49
CA GLY A 541 8.30 10.48 18.24
C GLY A 541 9.00 9.91 17.00
N GLY A 542 8.91 10.63 15.86
CA GLY A 542 9.58 10.25 14.62
C GLY A 542 8.78 9.29 13.71
N PHE A 543 7.50 9.08 13.99
CA PHE A 543 6.57 8.29 13.17
C PHE A 543 5.23 9.01 13.03
N ASP A 544 4.51 8.75 11.92
CA ASP A 544 3.17 9.30 11.68
C ASP A 544 2.05 8.37 12.18
N LYS A 545 2.30 7.06 12.19
CA LYS A 545 1.41 6.01 12.69
C LYS A 545 2.19 5.00 13.54
N ALA A 546 1.62 4.61 14.67
CA ALA A 546 2.08 3.50 15.48
C ALA A 546 1.30 2.23 15.14
N LEU A 547 1.95 1.08 15.25
CA LEU A 547 1.33 -0.24 15.05
C LEU A 547 1.06 -0.86 16.42
N ILE A 548 -0.20 -1.08 16.76
CA ILE A 548 -0.61 -1.78 17.98
C ILE A 548 -1.14 -3.17 17.64
N ALA A 549 -0.67 -4.20 18.33
CA ALA A 549 -1.07 -5.57 18.09
C ALA A 549 -1.75 -6.20 19.31
N PHE A 550 -2.82 -6.95 19.06
CA PHE A 550 -3.57 -7.70 20.06
C PHE A 550 -3.78 -9.14 19.61
N GLU A 551 -3.76 -10.09 20.55
CA GLU A 551 -4.20 -11.46 20.33
C GLU A 551 -5.72 -11.54 20.47
N ILE A 552 -6.41 -11.80 19.36
CA ILE A 552 -7.87 -11.89 19.28
C ILE A 552 -8.21 -13.19 18.55
N ASP A 553 -8.99 -14.06 19.19
CA ASP A 553 -9.32 -15.40 18.68
C ASP A 553 -8.10 -16.25 18.31
N ALA A 554 -7.04 -16.19 19.13
CA ALA A 554 -5.74 -16.84 18.90
C ALA A 554 -4.98 -16.39 17.63
N GLU A 555 -5.41 -15.29 17.01
CA GLU A 555 -4.70 -14.63 15.92
C GLU A 555 -4.16 -13.28 16.38
N THR A 556 -2.93 -12.94 15.98
CA THR A 556 -2.38 -11.59 16.19
C THR A 556 -3.00 -10.62 15.18
N ARG A 557 -3.78 -9.66 15.67
CA ARG A 557 -4.40 -8.58 14.89
C ARG A 557 -3.64 -7.28 15.10
N GLN A 558 -3.26 -6.62 14.01
CA GLN A 558 -2.48 -5.37 14.03
C GLN A 558 -3.33 -4.18 13.57
N PHE A 559 -3.26 -3.07 14.28
CA PHE A 559 -3.97 -1.83 14.00
C PHE A 559 -3.00 -0.64 13.97
N LEU A 560 -3.28 0.34 13.12
CA LEU A 560 -2.56 1.59 12.98
C LEU A 560 -3.28 2.68 13.77
N ILE A 561 -2.59 3.24 14.76
CA ILE A 561 -2.98 4.41 15.53
C ILE A 561 -2.21 5.61 14.99
N ASP A 562 -2.90 6.72 14.76
CA ASP A 562 -2.25 7.93 14.28
C ASP A 562 -1.52 8.70 15.40
N TRP A 563 -0.44 9.42 15.04
CA TRP A 563 0.25 10.33 15.96
C TRP A 563 -0.68 11.48 16.43
N PRO A 564 -0.73 11.76 17.74
CA PRO A 564 -1.67 12.71 18.35
C PRO A 564 -1.23 14.17 18.30
N GLU A 565 0.00 14.48 17.89
CA GLU A 565 0.48 15.86 17.79
C GLU A 565 0.63 16.32 16.33
N THR A 566 1.15 17.56 16.15
CA THR A 566 1.45 18.08 14.82
C THR A 566 2.62 17.31 14.23
N SER A 567 2.46 16.76 13.02
CA SER A 567 3.55 16.13 12.28
C SER A 567 3.64 16.69 10.87
N ILE A 568 4.85 16.73 10.33
CA ILE A 568 5.09 17.09 8.94
C ILE A 568 5.88 15.97 8.26
N VAL A 569 5.41 15.56 7.08
CA VAL A 569 5.97 14.47 6.31
C VAL A 569 6.24 14.95 4.89
N LEU A 570 7.47 14.81 4.43
CA LEU A 570 7.85 15.01 3.05
C LEU A 570 7.55 13.73 2.27
N GLU A 571 6.57 13.79 1.38
CA GLU A 571 6.23 12.71 0.46
C GLU A 571 6.87 12.98 -0.90
N ARG A 572 7.80 12.11 -1.30
CA ARG A 572 8.49 12.19 -2.59
C ARG A 572 7.73 11.40 -3.66
N THR A 573 8.08 11.66 -4.92
CA THR A 573 7.48 11.00 -6.10
C THR A 573 7.86 9.54 -6.31
N ASN A 574 8.81 9.03 -5.53
CA ASN A 574 9.11 7.60 -5.45
C ASN A 574 8.42 6.92 -4.24
N GLY A 575 7.55 7.64 -3.51
CA GLY A 575 6.65 7.07 -2.50
C GLY A 575 7.30 7.04 -1.13
N THR A 576 8.56 7.46 -1.06
CA THR A 576 9.28 7.68 0.19
C THR A 576 8.56 8.76 1.00
N ARG A 577 8.30 8.44 2.26
CA ARG A 577 7.71 9.36 3.24
C ARG A 577 8.77 9.61 4.32
N GLU A 578 9.20 10.85 4.44
CA GLU A 578 10.25 11.27 5.37
C GLU A 578 9.65 12.21 6.41
N MET A 579 9.73 11.86 7.69
CA MET A 579 9.24 12.73 8.76
C MET A 579 10.22 13.87 9.01
N LEU A 580 9.73 15.10 9.01
CA LEU A 580 10.55 16.28 9.23
C LEU A 580 10.32 16.84 10.65
N ALA A 581 11.39 17.33 11.27
CA ALA A 581 11.27 18.11 12.50
C ALA A 581 10.64 19.47 12.20
N LEU A 582 9.85 20.01 13.13
CA LEU A 582 9.28 21.35 12.96
C LEU A 582 10.41 22.40 12.81
N GLY A 583 10.25 23.29 11.83
CA GLY A 583 11.26 24.29 11.46
C GLY A 583 12.31 23.81 10.46
N SER A 584 12.27 22.54 10.02
CA SER A 584 13.22 21.99 9.05
C SER A 584 13.27 22.80 7.75
N ALA A 585 14.46 22.85 7.16
CA ALA A 585 14.67 23.40 5.84
C ALA A 585 14.38 22.34 4.77
N ILE A 586 13.44 22.63 3.87
CA ILE A 586 13.09 21.81 2.72
C ILE A 586 13.80 22.40 1.51
N ILE A 587 14.75 21.63 0.98
CA ILE A 587 15.53 21.99 -0.20
C ILE A 587 14.74 21.53 -1.42
N LEU A 588 14.40 22.45 -2.32
CA LEU A 588 13.64 22.13 -3.53
C LEU A 588 14.56 22.05 -4.75
N GLY A 589 14.97 20.83 -5.12
CA GLY A 589 15.59 20.52 -6.39
C GLY A 589 14.56 20.38 -7.53
N LEU A 590 15.02 20.24 -8.77
CA LEU A 590 14.17 19.98 -9.94
C LEU A 590 13.40 18.66 -9.82
N ASP A 591 14.02 17.64 -9.22
CA ASP A 591 13.43 16.31 -9.05
C ASP A 591 12.36 16.26 -7.94
N ASP A 592 12.37 17.21 -7.00
CA ASP A 592 11.43 17.26 -5.86
C ASP A 592 10.12 17.97 -6.18
N TRP A 593 10.00 18.61 -7.35
CA TRP A 593 8.85 19.48 -7.67
C TRP A 593 7.49 18.79 -7.55
N ASN A 594 7.47 17.49 -7.82
CA ASN A 594 6.25 16.70 -7.85
C ASN A 594 5.93 16.02 -6.50
N GLY A 595 6.79 16.22 -5.50
CA GLY A 595 6.52 15.81 -4.12
C GLY A 595 5.50 16.72 -3.43
N SER A 596 5.13 16.34 -2.21
CA SER A 596 4.23 17.10 -1.34
C SER A 596 4.74 17.11 0.10
N LEU A 597 4.60 18.24 0.78
CA LEU A 597 4.73 18.30 2.23
C LEU A 597 3.35 18.11 2.86
N VAL A 598 3.15 16.99 3.55
CA VAL A 598 1.91 16.70 4.28
C VAL A 598 2.04 17.18 5.71
N VAL A 599 1.16 18.11 6.09
CA VAL A 599 0.99 18.59 7.45
C VAL A 599 -0.19 17.87 8.06
N ARG A 600 0.02 17.14 9.16
CA ARG A 600 -1.04 16.55 9.95
C ARG A 600 -1.22 17.36 11.22
N LEU A 601 -2.48 17.67 11.55
CA LEU A 601 -2.84 18.46 12.71
C LEU A 601 -4.13 17.95 13.37
N PRO A 602 -4.10 17.69 14.70
CA PRO A 602 -5.30 17.33 15.45
C PRO A 602 -6.31 18.48 15.56
N ASP A 603 -5.85 19.72 15.71
CA ASP A 603 -6.71 20.89 15.80
C ASP A 603 -7.29 21.28 14.44
N ARG A 604 -8.54 20.89 14.22
CA ARG A 604 -9.27 21.10 12.97
C ARG A 604 -9.59 22.57 12.66
N ARG A 605 -9.40 23.49 13.61
CA ARG A 605 -9.73 24.92 13.44
C ARG A 605 -8.52 25.78 13.07
N ALA A 606 -7.32 25.24 13.14
CA ALA A 606 -6.11 26.00 12.86
C ALA A 606 -6.03 26.42 11.39
N ALA A 607 -5.35 27.54 11.14
CA ALA A 607 -5.10 28.07 9.80
C ALA A 607 -3.64 27.82 9.38
N LEU A 608 -3.39 27.80 8.08
CA LEU A 608 -2.03 27.71 7.53
C LEU A 608 -1.65 29.01 6.84
N ARG A 609 -0.38 29.39 6.93
CA ARG A 609 0.21 30.41 6.08
C ARG A 609 1.34 29.81 5.26
N ILE A 610 1.14 29.70 3.95
CA ILE A 610 2.06 29.03 3.03
C ILE A 610 2.62 30.09 2.09
N ALA A 611 3.92 30.38 2.19
CA ALA A 611 4.60 31.31 1.29
C ALA A 611 3.85 32.65 1.13
N GLY A 612 3.39 33.21 2.26
CA GLY A 612 2.64 34.46 2.32
C GLY A 612 1.12 34.34 2.09
N HIS A 613 0.62 33.23 1.55
CA HIS A 613 -0.81 32.99 1.35
C HIS A 613 -1.45 32.42 2.62
N HIS A 614 -2.59 32.99 3.04
CA HIS A 614 -3.36 32.52 4.18
C HIS A 614 -4.44 31.53 3.73
N LEU A 615 -4.49 30.37 4.39
CA LEU A 615 -5.52 29.35 4.21
C LEU A 615 -6.30 29.21 5.52
N GLU A 616 -7.60 29.48 5.45
CA GLU A 616 -8.50 29.40 6.59
C GLU A 616 -9.00 27.95 6.77
N ARG A 617 -8.81 27.39 7.98
CA ARG A 617 -9.28 26.05 8.39
C ARG A 617 -9.01 24.88 7.42
N PRO A 618 -7.77 24.70 6.90
CA PRO A 618 -7.44 23.59 6.00
C PRO A 618 -7.65 22.19 6.62
N PHE A 619 -7.74 22.07 7.95
CA PHE A 619 -7.84 20.79 8.66
C PHE A 619 -9.27 20.40 9.08
N ALA A 620 -10.29 21.18 8.72
CA ALA A 620 -11.65 21.09 9.25
C ALA A 620 -12.26 19.67 9.23
N ASN A 621 -12.00 18.92 8.15
CA ASN A 621 -12.64 17.63 7.92
C ASN A 621 -11.71 16.43 8.12
N THR A 622 -10.41 16.60 7.92
CA THR A 622 -9.49 15.48 7.65
C THR A 622 -8.35 15.40 8.65
N GLY A 623 -8.03 16.49 9.34
CA GLY A 623 -6.87 16.57 10.22
C GLY A 623 -5.52 16.52 9.48
N SER A 624 -5.51 16.64 8.14
CA SER A 624 -4.29 16.68 7.33
C SER A 624 -4.44 17.54 6.09
N TRP A 625 -3.34 18.18 5.69
CA TRP A 625 -3.25 19.04 4.51
C TRP A 625 -1.96 18.79 3.74
N ALA A 626 -2.07 18.59 2.43
CA ALA A 626 -0.91 18.40 1.55
C ALA A 626 -0.55 19.70 0.82
N ILE A 627 0.72 20.08 0.89
CA ILE A 627 1.30 21.26 0.27
C ILE A 627 2.18 20.78 -0.90
N PRO A 628 1.73 20.88 -2.16
CA PRO A 628 2.58 20.57 -3.31
C PRO A 628 3.90 21.36 -3.25
N LEU A 629 5.03 20.75 -3.56
CA LEU A 629 6.31 21.45 -3.47
C LEU A 629 6.51 22.44 -4.62
N ARG A 630 5.96 22.16 -5.81
CA ARG A 630 6.01 23.06 -6.98
C ARG A 630 5.46 24.47 -6.71
N GLN A 631 4.39 24.62 -5.92
CA GLN A 631 3.82 25.94 -5.61
C GLN A 631 4.72 26.81 -4.71
N LEU A 632 5.72 26.20 -4.07
CA LEU A 632 6.64 26.85 -3.14
C LEU A 632 7.87 27.42 -3.87
N TYR A 633 8.09 27.04 -5.13
CA TYR A 633 9.26 27.46 -5.91
C TYR A 633 9.23 28.98 -6.21
N LYS A 634 10.36 29.66 -5.98
CA LYS A 634 10.59 31.10 -6.25
C LYS A 634 9.60 32.07 -5.57
N LYS A 635 8.96 31.67 -4.47
CA LYS A 635 8.13 32.59 -3.67
C LYS A 635 8.99 33.52 -2.80
N HIS A 636 8.54 34.75 -2.60
CA HIS A 636 9.25 35.74 -1.78
C HIS A 636 9.20 35.43 -0.27
N ASP A 637 8.09 34.89 0.24
CA ASP A 637 8.04 34.31 1.60
C ASP A 637 8.35 32.82 1.48
N ASN A 638 9.39 32.36 2.18
CA ASN A 638 9.86 30.99 2.16
C ASN A 638 9.50 30.22 3.44
N HIS A 639 8.55 30.71 4.23
CA HIS A 639 8.15 30.04 5.46
C HIS A 639 6.74 29.45 5.36
N ILE A 640 6.55 28.34 6.06
CA ILE A 640 5.25 27.71 6.27
C ILE A 640 4.93 27.81 7.76
N PHE A 641 3.85 28.52 8.09
CA PHE A 641 3.42 28.70 9.48
C PHE A 641 2.10 28.00 9.74
N LEU A 642 2.01 27.41 10.91
CA LEU A 642 0.76 27.06 11.55
C LEU A 642 0.29 28.24 12.40
N LEU A 643 -0.97 28.63 12.23
CA LEU A 643 -1.63 29.69 12.98
C LEU A 643 -2.74 29.08 13.83
N ASN A 644 -2.54 29.04 15.15
CA ASN A 644 -3.54 28.57 16.10
C ASN A 644 -3.93 29.69 17.07
N GLY A 645 -5.02 30.39 16.76
CA GLY A 645 -5.41 31.60 17.47
C GLY A 645 -4.32 32.67 17.37
N ALA A 646 -3.76 33.09 18.52
CA ALA A 646 -2.64 34.04 18.59
C ALA A 646 -1.25 33.37 18.41
N SER A 647 -1.18 32.04 18.43
CA SER A 647 0.06 31.26 18.39
C SER A 647 0.52 31.06 16.96
N ARG A 648 1.82 31.24 16.70
CA ARG A 648 2.43 31.04 15.38
C ARG A 648 3.61 30.07 15.48
N THR A 649 3.46 28.89 14.90
CA THR A 649 4.49 27.85 14.88
C THR A 649 5.10 27.74 13.49
N LEU A 650 6.44 27.77 13.39
CA LEU A 650 7.13 27.53 12.12
C LEU A 650 7.12 26.02 11.83
N LEU A 651 6.46 25.61 10.76
CA LEU A 651 6.42 24.22 10.33
C LEU A 651 7.66 23.87 9.51
N ALA A 652 7.97 24.66 8.49
CA ALA A 652 9.13 24.43 7.63
C ALA A 652 9.59 25.72 6.95
N ARG A 653 10.86 25.75 6.54
CA ARG A 653 11.44 26.78 5.67
C ARG A 653 11.75 26.17 4.31
N ILE A 654 11.44 26.89 3.24
CA ILE A 654 11.76 26.52 1.86
C ILE A 654 13.12 27.12 1.53
N GLU A 655 14.05 26.29 1.08
CA GLU A 655 15.34 26.71 0.55
C GLU A 655 15.35 26.45 -0.96
N THR A 656 15.44 27.53 -1.73
CA THR A 656 15.62 27.44 -3.17
C THR A 656 17.07 27.17 -3.49
N VAL A 657 17.30 26.36 -4.52
CA VAL A 657 18.63 26.02 -4.98
C VAL A 657 18.91 26.62 -6.34
N ALA A 658 20.14 27.03 -6.58
CA ALA A 658 20.58 27.51 -7.88
C ALA A 658 21.89 26.85 -8.32
N ALA A 659 21.96 26.53 -9.61
CA ALA A 659 23.16 26.01 -10.23
C ALA A 659 24.12 27.15 -10.62
N PRO A 660 25.40 27.08 -10.21
CA PRO A 660 26.40 28.03 -10.68
C PRO A 660 26.66 27.83 -12.18
N ARG A 661 26.95 28.92 -12.88
CA ARG A 661 27.46 28.91 -14.26
C ARG A 661 28.90 28.42 -14.32
N GLU A 662 29.67 28.76 -13.29
CA GLU A 662 31.08 28.37 -13.16
C GLU A 662 31.39 28.11 -11.69
N LEU A 663 32.08 27.00 -11.42
CA LEU A 663 32.54 26.63 -10.09
C LEU A 663 33.97 26.09 -10.20
N VAL A 664 34.91 26.78 -9.57
CA VAL A 664 36.31 26.34 -9.49
C VAL A 664 36.73 26.34 -8.02
N ALA A 665 36.92 25.16 -7.44
CA ALA A 665 37.39 24.98 -6.07
C ALA A 665 38.82 24.45 -6.07
N ASN A 666 39.69 25.09 -5.30
CA ASN A 666 41.09 24.68 -5.14
C ASN A 666 41.42 24.50 -3.66
N HIS A 667 41.53 23.25 -3.22
CA HIS A 667 41.94 22.91 -1.86
C HIS A 667 43.47 22.89 -1.75
N ARG A 668 44.02 23.58 -0.74
CA ARG A 668 45.44 23.66 -0.41
C ARG A 668 45.67 23.33 1.08
N ALA A 669 46.92 23.17 1.48
CA ALA A 669 47.26 22.85 2.88
C ALA A 669 46.91 24.00 3.85
N ASP A 670 46.96 25.24 3.37
CA ASP A 670 46.69 26.47 4.11
C ASP A 670 45.22 26.92 4.06
N GLY A 671 44.34 26.18 3.37
CA GLY A 671 42.93 26.52 3.24
C GLY A 671 42.33 26.13 1.90
N VAL A 672 41.18 26.70 1.57
CA VAL A 672 40.51 26.49 0.29
C VAL A 672 40.06 27.82 -0.30
N THR A 673 40.26 27.95 -1.61
CA THR A 673 39.77 29.08 -2.39
C THR A 673 38.80 28.56 -3.43
N ALA A 674 37.59 29.13 -3.48
CA ALA A 674 36.59 28.82 -4.48
C ALA A 674 36.14 30.08 -5.21
N ARG A 675 36.06 30.01 -6.53
CA ARG A 675 35.43 31.02 -7.38
C ARG A 675 34.11 30.47 -7.89
N ILE A 676 33.05 31.25 -7.74
CA ILE A 676 31.69 30.84 -8.06
C ILE A 676 31.02 31.96 -8.86
N SER A 677 30.47 31.62 -10.03
CA SER A 677 29.67 32.52 -10.86
C SER A 677 28.25 31.96 -10.95
N VAL A 678 27.23 32.78 -10.76
CA VAL A 678 25.80 32.36 -10.67
C VAL A 678 24.92 33.05 -11.72
N PRO A 679 23.70 32.57 -11.99
CA PRO A 679 22.84 33.17 -13.00
C PRO A 679 22.11 34.47 -12.57
N PHE A 680 22.44 35.02 -11.40
CA PHE A 680 21.78 36.20 -10.82
C PHE A 680 22.81 37.12 -10.14
N PRO A 681 22.54 38.43 -9.99
CA PRO A 681 23.46 39.35 -9.34
C PRO A 681 23.51 39.12 -7.82
N ILE A 682 24.71 39.04 -7.25
CA ILE A 682 24.94 38.68 -5.84
C ILE A 682 24.82 39.93 -4.93
N GLY A 683 23.90 39.88 -3.98
CA GLY A 683 23.70 40.86 -2.91
C GLY A 683 24.23 40.40 -1.53
N GLY A 684 24.62 39.13 -1.38
CA GLY A 684 25.28 38.64 -0.16
C GLY A 684 25.72 37.17 -0.26
N ALA A 685 26.54 36.74 0.70
CA ALA A 685 26.96 35.35 0.91
C ALA A 685 26.85 34.94 2.38
N LEU A 686 26.34 33.73 2.62
CA LEU A 686 26.27 33.08 3.91
C LEU A 686 27.09 31.79 3.85
N ILE A 687 28.03 31.64 4.76
CA ILE A 687 28.92 30.49 4.83
C ILE A 687 28.69 29.80 6.18
N SER A 688 28.26 28.55 6.14
CA SER A 688 28.04 27.71 7.32
C SER A 688 29.13 26.65 7.40
N VAL A 689 29.76 26.50 8.56
CA VAL A 689 30.92 25.62 8.75
C VAL A 689 30.65 24.66 9.91
N GLU A 690 30.51 23.36 9.61
CA GLU A 690 30.35 22.28 10.60
C GLU A 690 31.72 21.61 10.85
N ASP A 691 32.08 21.35 12.10
CA ASP A 691 33.30 20.60 12.46
C ASP A 691 33.05 19.11 12.81
N GLU A 692 34.13 18.34 13.06
CA GLU A 692 34.04 16.93 13.44
C GLU A 692 33.26 16.69 14.76
N CYS A 693 32.99 17.71 15.58
CA CYS A 693 32.18 17.63 16.81
C CYS A 693 30.72 18.06 16.61
N GLY A 694 30.40 18.65 15.47
CA GLY A 694 29.05 19.09 15.09
C GLY A 694 28.76 20.52 15.47
N GLU A 695 29.76 21.26 15.93
CA GLU A 695 29.65 22.69 16.17
C GLU A 695 29.53 23.40 14.82
N VAL A 696 28.58 24.32 14.71
CA VAL A 696 28.29 25.07 13.48
C VAL A 696 28.60 26.54 13.67
N VAL A 697 29.48 27.08 12.84
CA VAL A 697 29.80 28.52 12.78
C VAL A 697 29.25 29.09 11.49
N VAL A 698 28.49 30.19 11.59
CA VAL A 698 27.89 30.87 10.44
C VAL A 698 28.55 32.24 10.26
N SER A 699 28.87 32.61 9.02
CA SER A 699 29.46 33.90 8.65
C SER A 699 28.69 34.54 7.50
N GLU A 700 28.21 35.76 7.72
CA GLU A 700 27.45 36.52 6.73
C GLU A 700 28.26 37.68 6.14
N PHE A 701 28.19 37.82 4.82
CA PHE A 701 28.77 38.91 4.06
C PHE A 701 27.67 39.53 3.21
N THR A 702 27.40 40.82 3.40
CA THR A 702 26.42 41.55 2.59
C THR A 702 27.12 42.53 1.64
N TYR A 703 26.66 42.58 0.39
CA TYR A 703 27.16 43.46 -0.68
C TYR A 703 26.09 44.44 -1.20
N ASP A 704 24.95 44.51 -0.51
CA ASP A 704 23.79 45.34 -0.84
C ASP A 704 23.35 46.13 0.42
N HIS A 705 22.22 46.83 0.37
CA HIS A 705 21.71 47.71 1.42
C HIS A 705 21.23 47.01 2.72
N PHE A 706 21.21 45.68 2.77
CA PHE A 706 20.79 44.96 3.97
C PHE A 706 21.87 45.00 5.07
N GLN A 707 21.46 45.01 6.34
CA GLN A 707 22.40 44.85 7.46
C GLN A 707 22.74 43.37 7.63
N THR A 708 23.95 43.09 8.15
CA THR A 708 24.37 41.72 8.50
C THR A 708 23.77 41.34 9.84
N ASP A 709 23.06 40.22 9.88
CA ASP A 709 22.46 39.68 11.11
C ASP A 709 23.48 38.85 11.90
N VAL A 710 24.45 38.25 11.19
CA VAL A 710 25.51 37.42 11.78
C VAL A 710 26.90 38.01 11.49
N ARG A 711 27.74 38.10 12.52
CA ARG A 711 29.12 38.59 12.36
C ARG A 711 29.98 37.54 11.65
N ALA A 712 30.71 37.94 10.62
CA ALA A 712 31.68 37.09 9.94
C ALA A 712 32.85 36.67 10.85
N ASP A 713 33.23 35.40 10.80
CA ASP A 713 34.46 34.87 11.39
C ASP A 713 35.66 35.40 10.58
N ASN A 714 36.69 35.88 11.29
CA ASN A 714 37.90 36.43 10.68
C ASN A 714 38.68 35.42 9.80
N LYS A 715 38.42 34.12 9.95
CA LYS A 715 39.05 33.04 9.16
C LYS A 715 38.32 32.77 7.84
N ILE A 716 37.13 33.32 7.68
CA ILE A 716 36.26 33.18 6.51
C ILE A 716 36.24 34.51 5.77
N GLY A 717 36.53 34.47 4.47
CA GLY A 717 36.47 35.64 3.61
C GLY A 717 35.60 35.37 2.40
N ALA A 718 34.68 36.28 2.10
CA ALA A 718 33.94 36.27 0.85
C ALA A 718 34.08 37.64 0.18
N LYS A 719 34.60 37.68 -1.04
CA LYS A 719 34.81 38.91 -1.82
C LYS A 719 34.06 38.82 -3.14
N LYS A 720 33.17 39.78 -3.39
CA LYS A 720 32.51 39.94 -4.68
C LYS A 720 33.56 40.30 -5.74
N SER A 721 33.70 39.48 -6.76
CA SER A 721 34.66 39.68 -7.85
C SER A 721 34.03 40.32 -9.09
N ASP A 722 32.74 40.09 -9.31
CA ASP A 722 31.90 40.72 -10.33
C ASP A 722 30.44 40.73 -9.85
N ASP A 723 29.51 41.31 -10.61
CA ASP A 723 28.10 41.40 -10.23
C ASP A 723 27.45 40.04 -9.96
N ASP A 724 27.81 39.02 -10.73
CA ASP A 724 27.31 37.65 -10.62
C ASP A 724 28.38 36.65 -10.14
N ALA A 725 29.54 37.13 -9.67
CA ALA A 725 30.67 36.28 -9.28
C ALA A 725 31.26 36.63 -7.91
N ILE A 726 31.61 35.59 -7.15
CA ILE A 726 32.18 35.69 -5.81
C ILE A 726 33.39 34.78 -5.65
N THR A 727 34.38 35.24 -4.90
CA THR A 727 35.52 34.44 -4.44
C THR A 727 35.43 34.23 -2.95
N ILE A 728 35.39 32.95 -2.55
CA ILE A 728 35.39 32.50 -1.16
C ILE A 728 36.80 32.02 -0.81
N ILE A 729 37.30 32.50 0.33
CA ILE A 729 38.63 32.17 0.87
C ILE A 729 38.40 31.68 2.30
N LEU A 730 38.70 30.41 2.54
CA LEU A 730 38.64 29.80 3.86
C LEU A 730 40.06 29.51 4.31
N SER A 731 40.51 30.21 5.35
CA SER A 731 41.90 30.14 5.81
C SER A 731 42.05 29.11 6.93
N ASN A 732 43.06 28.24 6.83
CA ASN A 732 43.42 27.34 7.92
C ASN A 732 44.32 28.08 8.92
N SER A 733 43.86 28.29 10.15
CA SER A 733 44.73 28.78 11.23
C SER A 733 45.61 27.63 11.74
N ARG A 734 46.88 27.89 12.06
CA ARG A 734 47.80 26.90 12.68
C ARG A 734 47.33 26.29 14.02
N THR A 735 46.19 26.74 14.54
CA THR A 735 45.52 26.27 15.77
C THR A 735 44.17 25.59 15.48
N SER A 736 43.86 25.25 14.22
CA SER A 736 42.61 24.55 13.88
C SER A 736 42.78 23.05 14.10
N GLU A 737 42.18 22.54 15.18
CA GLU A 737 42.34 21.16 15.64
C GLU A 737 41.43 20.15 14.93
N MET A 738 40.55 20.58 14.01
CA MET A 738 39.53 19.69 13.41
C MET A 738 39.28 19.97 11.93
N LEU A 739 38.91 18.92 11.19
CA LEU A 739 38.37 19.02 9.84
C LEU A 739 37.02 19.72 9.87
N ARG A 740 36.75 20.57 8.89
CA ARG A 740 35.48 21.29 8.79
C ARG A 740 34.90 21.20 7.39
N LEU A 741 33.58 21.02 7.30
CA LEU A 741 32.82 21.03 6.05
C LEU A 741 32.02 22.34 5.96
N CYS A 742 32.08 22.99 4.82
CA CYS A 742 31.53 24.32 4.61
C CYS A 742 30.44 24.29 3.53
N ASP A 743 29.24 24.74 3.87
CA ASP A 743 28.16 25.04 2.93
C ASP A 743 28.14 26.51 2.55
N ILE A 744 27.71 26.76 1.31
CA ILE A 744 27.65 28.10 0.73
C ILE A 744 26.22 28.39 0.28
N SER A 745 25.68 29.51 0.74
CA SER A 745 24.43 30.08 0.25
C SER A 745 24.66 31.52 -0.19
N LEU A 746 24.03 31.92 -1.28
CA LEU A 746 24.13 33.27 -1.85
C LEU A 746 22.77 33.94 -1.84
N ARG A 747 22.74 35.27 -1.81
CA ARG A 747 21.51 36.07 -1.87
C ARG A 747 21.55 36.96 -3.10
N GLU A 748 20.43 37.04 -3.82
CA GLU A 748 20.28 37.97 -4.96
C GLU A 748 20.14 39.42 -4.48
N ILE A 749 20.61 40.40 -5.27
CA ILE A 749 20.41 41.83 -4.99
C ILE A 749 18.92 42.13 -4.80
N GLY A 750 18.58 42.89 -3.75
CA GLY A 750 17.19 43.26 -3.42
C GLY A 750 16.35 42.15 -2.78
N ASN A 751 16.84 40.91 -2.72
CA ASN A 751 16.16 39.78 -2.08
C ASN A 751 16.72 39.55 -0.67
N ARG A 752 15.89 39.14 0.30
CA ARG A 752 16.32 38.80 1.66
C ARG A 752 16.65 37.31 1.85
N ASN A 753 16.23 36.45 0.92
CA ASN A 753 16.33 35.00 1.09
C ASN A 753 17.67 34.46 0.60
N TRP A 754 18.25 33.55 1.39
CA TRP A 754 19.44 32.79 1.02
C TRP A 754 19.09 31.65 0.07
N ILE A 755 19.87 31.52 -1.00
CA ILE A 755 19.77 30.51 -2.05
C ILE A 755 20.97 29.57 -1.86
N ARG A 756 20.72 28.29 -1.56
CA ARG A 756 21.79 27.29 -1.48
C ARG A 756 22.28 26.98 -2.88
N LEU A 757 23.56 26.61 -3.03
CA LEU A 757 24.10 26.19 -4.32
C LEU A 757 24.10 24.66 -4.46
N SER A 758 23.67 24.15 -5.61
CA SER A 758 23.84 22.75 -6.03
C SER A 758 24.13 22.68 -7.53
N THR A 759 24.52 21.54 -8.06
CA THR A 759 24.52 21.34 -9.52
C THR A 759 23.08 21.26 -10.06
N HIS A 760 22.91 21.26 -11.38
CA HIS A 760 21.61 21.00 -12.01
C HIS A 760 21.02 19.61 -11.67
N ARG A 761 21.86 18.66 -11.23
CA ARG A 761 21.46 17.33 -10.77
C ARG A 761 21.13 17.29 -9.27
N GLY A 762 21.28 18.41 -8.55
CA GLY A 762 21.08 18.47 -7.11
C GLY A 762 22.33 18.16 -6.28
N ASP A 763 23.50 17.93 -6.89
CA ASP A 763 24.71 17.58 -6.13
C ASP A 763 25.15 18.73 -5.23
N ARG A 764 25.50 18.41 -3.98
CA ARG A 764 25.88 19.40 -2.95
C ARG A 764 27.17 20.11 -3.33
N ILE A 765 27.17 21.43 -3.26
CA ILE A 765 28.38 22.25 -3.39
C ILE A 765 28.88 22.57 -1.98
N ALA A 766 30.01 21.97 -1.61
CA ALA A 766 30.64 22.17 -0.32
C ALA A 766 32.16 22.22 -0.45
N LEU A 767 32.82 22.84 0.52
CA LEU A 767 34.27 22.94 0.61
C LEU A 767 34.75 22.36 1.93
N ALA A 768 36.00 21.89 2.01
CA ALA A 768 36.57 21.41 3.27
C ALA A 768 37.79 22.26 3.69
N ILE A 769 37.91 22.47 5.00
CA ILE A 769 39.11 23.06 5.61
C ILE A 769 39.85 21.93 6.34
N PRO A 770 41.05 21.53 5.88
CA PRO A 770 41.80 20.45 6.52
C PRO A 770 42.23 20.83 7.94
N ALA A 771 42.27 19.86 8.85
CA ALA A 771 42.81 20.05 10.19
C ALA A 771 44.33 20.31 10.13
N SER A 772 44.85 21.18 11.00
CA SER A 772 46.29 21.39 11.13
C SER A 772 46.97 20.29 11.95
N GLU A 773 46.27 19.76 12.96
CA GLU A 773 46.58 18.53 13.67
C GLU A 773 45.35 17.63 13.67
N LEU A 774 45.54 16.31 13.52
CA LEU A 774 44.44 15.35 13.43
C LEU A 774 43.94 14.99 14.84
N PRO A 775 42.66 15.24 15.16
CA PRO A 775 42.13 14.93 16.48
C PRO A 775 41.94 13.42 16.66
N SER A 776 41.87 12.95 17.91
CA SER A 776 41.78 11.52 18.22
C SER A 776 40.56 10.82 17.59
N ALA A 777 40.74 9.60 17.07
CA ALA A 777 39.62 8.83 16.52
C ALA A 777 38.63 8.41 17.62
N ASN A 778 37.33 8.56 17.40
CA ASN A 778 36.24 8.02 18.22
C ASN A 778 35.02 7.68 17.33
N VAL A 779 34.02 7.00 17.90
CA VAL A 779 32.84 6.52 17.15
C VAL A 779 32.00 7.70 16.61
N ASP A 780 31.77 8.75 17.40
CA ASP A 780 30.94 9.89 16.98
C ASP A 780 31.54 10.62 15.76
N ARG A 781 32.87 10.80 15.74
CA ARG A 781 33.60 11.37 14.61
C ARG A 781 33.56 10.46 13.39
N MET A 782 33.69 9.15 13.59
CA MET A 782 33.55 8.18 12.49
C MET A 782 32.18 8.30 11.84
N THR A 783 31.10 8.28 12.62
CA THR A 783 29.72 8.41 12.14
C THR A 783 29.50 9.74 11.42
N ARG A 784 30.02 10.86 11.97
CA ARG A 784 29.91 12.18 11.34
C ARG A 784 30.63 12.26 10.00
N ILE A 785 31.88 11.78 9.91
CA ILE A 785 32.65 11.84 8.67
C ILE A 785 32.11 10.86 7.64
N ASP A 786 31.63 9.69 8.06
CA ASP A 786 30.97 8.74 7.15
C ASP A 786 29.72 9.35 6.52
N ARG A 787 28.88 10.02 7.32
CA ARG A 787 27.75 10.81 6.82
C ARG A 787 28.18 11.86 5.79
N TRP A 788 29.31 12.55 6.00
CA TRP A 788 29.83 13.47 4.98
C TRP A 788 30.27 12.74 3.71
N VAL A 789 31.03 11.63 3.83
CA VAL A 789 31.53 10.86 2.68
C VAL A 789 30.40 10.21 1.87
N SER A 790 29.28 9.89 2.52
CA SER A 790 28.15 9.21 1.89
C SER A 790 27.27 10.13 1.02
N GLN A 791 27.45 11.45 1.07
CA GLN A 791 26.64 12.41 0.30
C GLN A 791 27.09 12.57 -1.17
N CYS A 792 26.17 13.02 -2.02
CA CYS A 792 26.48 13.37 -3.41
C CYS A 792 27.02 14.81 -3.52
N PHE A 793 28.31 14.97 -3.84
CA PHE A 793 28.92 16.28 -4.08
C PHE A 793 29.14 16.57 -5.56
N ALA A 794 29.14 17.86 -5.91
CA ALA A 794 29.53 18.34 -7.23
C ALA A 794 30.93 17.84 -7.60
N ALA A 795 31.12 17.37 -8.84
CA ALA A 795 32.39 16.83 -9.31
C ALA A 795 33.54 17.84 -9.16
N GLU A 796 33.28 19.11 -9.44
CA GLU A 796 34.24 20.22 -9.31
C GLU A 796 34.74 20.40 -7.88
N CYS A 797 33.89 20.12 -6.88
CA CYS A 797 34.29 20.14 -5.47
C CYS A 797 35.05 18.86 -5.09
N TRP A 798 34.48 17.71 -5.46
CA TRP A 798 35.00 16.39 -5.11
C TRP A 798 36.40 16.17 -5.68
N ASP A 799 36.57 16.37 -6.99
CA ASP A 799 37.84 16.23 -7.70
C ASP A 799 38.77 17.42 -7.44
N GLY A 800 38.21 18.59 -7.09
CA GLY A 800 38.95 19.79 -6.65
C GLY A 800 39.64 19.64 -5.29
N GLY A 801 39.56 18.47 -4.65
CA GLY A 801 40.32 18.10 -3.45
C GLY A 801 39.48 17.73 -2.23
N LEU A 802 38.17 18.01 -2.23
CA LEU A 802 37.26 17.66 -1.14
C LEU A 802 37.28 16.15 -0.87
N GLY A 803 37.11 15.34 -1.92
CA GLY A 803 37.05 13.89 -1.80
C GLY A 803 38.33 13.31 -1.20
N LYS A 804 39.50 13.83 -1.60
CA LYS A 804 40.80 13.42 -1.05
C LYS A 804 40.90 13.71 0.45
N ILE A 805 40.45 14.88 0.91
CA ILE A 805 40.50 15.27 2.32
C ILE A 805 39.57 14.38 3.15
N LEU A 806 38.31 14.24 2.73
CA LEU A 806 37.31 13.47 3.46
C LEU A 806 37.68 11.98 3.52
N ILE A 807 38.01 11.37 2.37
CA ILE A 807 38.38 9.94 2.31
C ILE A 807 39.64 9.65 3.12
N SER A 808 40.65 10.52 3.07
CA SER A 808 41.88 10.34 3.85
C SER A 808 41.58 10.32 5.35
N ARG A 809 40.78 11.27 5.83
CA ARG A 809 40.42 11.35 7.24
C ARG A 809 39.52 10.20 7.67
N TRP A 810 38.53 9.85 6.87
CA TRP A 810 37.64 8.72 7.10
C TRP A 810 38.42 7.40 7.20
N THR A 811 39.36 7.16 6.28
CA THR A 811 40.23 5.97 6.29
C THR A 811 41.08 5.88 7.55
N ASP A 812 41.66 6.99 7.98
CA ASP A 812 42.47 7.08 9.19
C ASP A 812 41.66 6.73 10.46
N ILE A 813 40.47 7.32 10.61
CA ILE A 813 39.58 7.06 11.75
C ILE A 813 39.14 5.59 11.78
N VAL A 814 38.67 5.05 10.64
CA VAL A 814 38.20 3.66 10.56
C VAL A 814 39.31 2.68 10.92
N ARG A 815 40.53 2.85 10.38
CA ARG A 815 41.67 1.99 10.71
C ARG A 815 42.08 2.09 12.18
N THR A 816 42.08 3.31 12.72
CA THR A 816 42.43 3.53 14.12
C THR A 816 41.41 2.86 15.05
N LEU A 817 40.11 2.96 14.73
CA LEU A 817 39.05 2.31 15.53
C LEU A 817 39.08 0.79 15.39
N ASP A 818 39.31 0.24 14.20
CA ASP A 818 39.37 -1.21 13.99
C ASP A 818 40.41 -1.89 14.90
N SER A 819 41.53 -1.21 15.17
CA SER A 819 42.58 -1.70 16.07
C SER A 819 42.21 -1.65 17.57
N ARG A 820 41.09 -1.04 17.95
CA ARG A 820 40.65 -0.88 19.35
C ARG A 820 39.61 -1.93 19.76
N PRO A 821 39.55 -2.32 21.05
CA PRO A 821 38.49 -3.16 21.58
C PRO A 821 37.09 -2.57 21.29
N GLY A 822 36.18 -3.39 20.76
CA GLY A 822 34.82 -2.96 20.39
C GLY A 822 34.72 -2.12 19.11
N GLY A 823 35.85 -1.74 18.50
CA GLY A 823 35.88 -0.94 17.27
C GLY A 823 35.23 -1.63 16.08
N ARG A 824 35.50 -2.94 15.91
CA ARG A 824 34.90 -3.76 14.85
C ARG A 824 33.36 -3.75 14.90
N ALA A 825 32.79 -3.85 16.10
CA ALA A 825 31.34 -3.80 16.31
C ALA A 825 30.76 -2.40 16.02
N ALA A 826 31.50 -1.33 16.32
CA ALA A 826 31.10 0.03 15.93
C ALA A 826 31.13 0.23 14.40
N ILE A 827 32.13 -0.30 13.71
CA ILE A 827 32.23 -0.21 12.25
C ILE A 827 31.15 -1.06 11.56
N LEU A 828 30.82 -2.23 12.11
CA LEU A 828 29.68 -3.01 11.61
C LEU A 828 28.36 -2.23 11.72
N ARG A 829 28.12 -1.52 12.83
CA ARG A 829 26.91 -0.69 12.98
C ARG A 829 26.81 0.38 11.90
N LEU A 830 27.93 1.00 11.57
CA LEU A 830 28.02 2.00 10.49
C LEU A 830 27.79 1.39 9.10
N ALA A 831 28.29 0.18 8.86
CA ALA A 831 28.12 -0.49 7.56
C ALA A 831 26.66 -0.90 7.26
N HIS A 832 25.82 -0.97 8.30
CA HIS A 832 24.42 -1.44 8.22
C HIS A 832 23.41 -0.40 8.73
N SER A 833 23.83 0.86 8.91
CA SER A 833 22.94 1.97 9.16
C SER A 833 22.22 2.40 7.88
N ASP A 834 21.05 3.01 8.01
CA ASP A 834 20.30 3.56 6.88
C ASP A 834 21.09 4.67 6.17
N GLU A 835 20.81 4.80 4.88
CA GLU A 835 21.36 5.88 4.05
C GLU A 835 20.55 7.16 4.27
N ASP A 836 21.25 8.28 4.48
CA ASP A 836 20.62 9.59 4.70
C ASP A 836 19.97 10.17 3.42
N ASP A 837 20.42 9.76 2.23
CA ASP A 837 19.92 10.28 0.95
C ASP A 837 19.29 9.15 0.08
N PRO A 838 17.96 9.14 -0.09
CA PRO A 838 17.30 8.10 -0.87
C PRO A 838 17.53 8.22 -2.38
N ASN A 839 18.05 9.34 -2.88
CA ASN A 839 18.28 9.56 -4.31
C ASN A 839 19.72 9.26 -4.75
N TRP A 840 20.60 8.93 -3.80
CA TRP A 840 22.01 8.69 -4.06
C TRP A 840 22.48 7.42 -3.37
N LEU A 841 23.05 6.50 -4.14
CA LEU A 841 23.78 5.37 -3.59
C LEU A 841 25.24 5.78 -3.36
N PRO A 842 25.73 5.84 -2.09
CA PRO A 842 27.10 6.23 -1.81
C PRO A 842 28.14 5.42 -2.57
N MET A 843 29.16 6.10 -3.09
CA MET A 843 30.25 5.46 -3.82
C MET A 843 31.27 4.75 -2.93
N LYS A 844 31.27 5.07 -1.62
CA LYS A 844 32.25 4.60 -0.66
C LYS A 844 31.61 3.69 0.37
N HIS A 845 32.33 2.63 0.75
CA HIS A 845 31.89 1.71 1.80
C HIS A 845 33.09 1.24 2.62
N VAL A 846 32.90 1.05 3.93
CA VAL A 846 33.99 0.68 4.87
C VAL A 846 34.73 -0.61 4.49
N LEU A 847 34.12 -1.46 3.66
CA LEU A 847 34.73 -2.65 3.04
C LEU A 847 36.01 -2.34 2.26
N GLU A 848 36.13 -1.15 1.67
CA GLU A 848 37.35 -0.71 0.96
C GLU A 848 38.55 -0.67 1.90
N ILE A 849 38.30 -0.30 3.16
CA ILE A 849 39.30 -0.15 4.21
C ILE A 849 39.50 -1.49 4.92
N ILE A 850 38.41 -2.19 5.21
CA ILE A 850 38.37 -3.44 5.99
C ILE A 850 37.70 -4.53 5.14
N PRO A 851 38.46 -5.19 4.24
CA PRO A 851 37.90 -6.17 3.30
C PRO A 851 37.36 -7.43 3.96
N ASP A 852 37.78 -7.73 5.19
CA ASP A 852 37.38 -8.87 6.00
C ASP A 852 36.37 -8.49 7.10
N LEU A 853 35.69 -7.34 6.97
CA LEU A 853 34.74 -6.83 7.96
C LEU A 853 33.72 -7.91 8.39
N HIS A 854 33.09 -8.56 7.43
CA HIS A 854 32.08 -9.61 7.65
C HIS A 854 32.65 -10.99 7.98
N SER A 855 33.98 -11.15 7.99
CA SER A 855 34.68 -12.36 8.45
C SER A 855 34.89 -12.37 9.97
N THR A 856 34.52 -11.29 10.67
CA THR A 856 34.67 -11.20 12.12
C THR A 856 33.85 -12.25 12.88
N ASP A 857 34.15 -12.43 14.17
CA ASP A 857 33.43 -13.36 15.04
C ASP A 857 31.96 -12.97 15.20
N ALA A 858 31.10 -14.00 15.27
CA ALA A 858 29.65 -13.84 15.36
C ALA A 858 29.19 -12.95 16.53
N ILE A 859 29.96 -12.91 17.63
CA ILE A 859 29.67 -12.07 18.80
C ILE A 859 29.67 -10.56 18.47
N ASN A 860 30.48 -10.12 17.51
CA ASN A 860 30.55 -8.70 17.14
C ASN A 860 29.27 -8.22 16.43
N PHE A 861 28.47 -9.14 15.88
CA PHE A 861 27.20 -8.81 15.24
C PHE A 861 26.08 -8.52 16.27
N VAL A 862 26.22 -8.93 17.53
CA VAL A 862 25.20 -8.67 18.58
C VAL A 862 24.94 -7.16 18.74
N ALA A 863 25.96 -6.34 18.54
CA ALA A 863 25.84 -4.87 18.59
C ALA A 863 24.89 -4.29 17.53
N LEU A 864 24.59 -5.02 16.45
CA LEU A 864 23.63 -4.60 15.42
C LEU A 864 22.18 -4.61 15.91
N GLY A 865 21.89 -5.24 17.07
CA GLY A 865 20.55 -5.24 17.64
C GLY A 865 20.02 -3.85 18.02
N THR A 866 20.91 -2.85 18.15
CA THR A 866 20.55 -1.45 18.42
C THR A 866 20.42 -0.59 17.17
N VAL A 867 20.69 -1.15 15.99
CA VAL A 867 20.55 -0.45 14.70
C VAL A 867 19.09 -0.57 14.28
N ASP A 868 18.46 0.55 13.93
CA ASP A 868 17.04 0.57 13.58
C ASP A 868 16.75 0.15 12.13
N THR A 869 17.52 -0.82 11.61
CA THR A 869 17.33 -1.39 10.27
C THR A 869 16.92 -2.86 10.35
N GLN A 870 16.14 -3.33 9.37
CA GLN A 870 15.71 -4.74 9.32
C GLN A 870 16.91 -5.66 9.16
N ALA A 871 17.85 -5.31 8.27
CA ALA A 871 19.11 -6.03 8.09
C ALA A 871 19.95 -6.08 9.37
N GLY A 872 20.08 -4.96 10.10
CA GLY A 872 20.81 -4.90 11.38
C GLY A 872 20.20 -5.81 12.45
N LYS A 873 18.86 -5.73 12.61
CA LYS A 873 18.10 -6.58 13.54
C LYS A 873 18.25 -8.06 13.19
N ALA A 874 18.20 -8.42 11.92
CA ALA A 874 18.39 -9.80 11.45
C ALA A 874 19.83 -10.29 11.68
N LEU A 875 20.84 -9.50 11.30
CA LEU A 875 22.25 -9.84 11.47
C LEU A 875 22.67 -9.98 12.93
N SER A 876 22.01 -9.28 13.86
CA SER A 876 22.26 -9.45 15.29
C SER A 876 22.10 -10.90 15.76
N LEU A 877 21.34 -11.72 15.02
CA LEU A 877 21.12 -13.13 15.31
C LEU A 877 22.32 -14.03 15.06
N LEU A 878 23.30 -13.60 14.26
CA LEU A 878 24.53 -14.37 14.02
C LEU A 878 25.19 -14.82 15.33
N GLY A 879 25.29 -13.92 16.32
CA GLY A 879 25.86 -14.25 17.63
C GLY A 879 25.07 -15.32 18.39
N PHE A 880 23.76 -15.37 18.19
CA PHE A 880 22.85 -16.30 18.86
C PHE A 880 22.73 -17.66 18.16
N LEU A 881 23.11 -17.78 16.88
CA LEU A 881 23.14 -19.07 16.17
C LEU A 881 24.14 -20.08 16.78
N THR A 882 25.09 -19.57 17.56
CA THR A 882 26.09 -20.39 18.28
C THR A 882 25.61 -20.86 19.66
N GLN A 883 24.45 -20.41 20.13
CA GLN A 883 23.97 -20.60 21.51
C GLN A 883 22.62 -21.35 21.53
N GLY A 884 22.48 -22.34 22.42
CA GLY A 884 21.22 -23.07 22.63
C GLY A 884 20.85 -24.06 21.52
N GLN A 885 19.65 -24.66 21.61
CA GLN A 885 19.10 -25.48 20.54
C GLN A 885 18.45 -24.59 19.48
N LEU A 886 18.86 -24.74 18.22
CA LEU A 886 18.34 -23.97 17.08
C LEU A 886 16.80 -23.99 16.96
N ARG A 887 16.18 -25.13 17.29
CA ARG A 887 14.72 -25.33 17.21
C ARG A 887 13.94 -24.52 18.25
N ASP A 888 14.58 -24.17 19.37
CA ASP A 888 13.94 -23.45 20.47
C ASP A 888 14.10 -21.93 20.31
N ASN A 889 14.73 -21.47 19.23
CA ASN A 889 14.95 -20.06 18.98
C ASN A 889 13.74 -19.46 18.23
N PRO A 890 12.85 -18.70 18.89
CA PRO A 890 11.64 -18.15 18.26
C PRO A 890 11.95 -17.12 17.17
N LYS A 891 13.21 -16.68 17.06
CA LYS A 891 13.63 -15.69 16.08
C LYS A 891 13.98 -16.32 14.72
N ILE A 892 14.02 -17.65 14.61
CA ILE A 892 14.25 -18.37 13.35
C ILE A 892 12.90 -18.92 12.88
N ASP A 893 12.57 -18.71 11.61
CA ASP A 893 11.34 -19.26 11.04
C ASP A 893 11.38 -20.80 11.04
N PRO A 894 10.36 -21.49 11.55
CA PRO A 894 10.32 -22.95 11.58
C PRO A 894 10.51 -23.61 10.20
N ARG A 895 10.09 -22.94 9.12
CA ARG A 895 10.26 -23.42 7.74
C ARG A 895 11.73 -23.41 7.30
N ALA A 896 12.58 -22.59 7.94
CA ALA A 896 14.01 -22.57 7.67
C ALA A 896 14.68 -23.93 7.96
N PHE A 897 14.12 -24.72 8.88
CA PHE A 897 14.67 -26.03 9.23
C PHE A 897 14.56 -27.07 8.09
N ALA A 898 13.72 -26.84 7.09
CA ALA A 898 13.68 -27.67 5.88
C ALA A 898 14.99 -27.61 5.06
N GLY A 899 15.84 -26.60 5.32
CA GLY A 899 17.19 -26.50 4.76
C GLY A 899 18.16 -27.57 5.26
N PHE A 900 17.86 -28.29 6.34
CA PHE A 900 18.69 -29.37 6.87
C PHE A 900 18.38 -30.71 6.20
N GLN A 901 19.43 -31.50 5.93
CA GLN A 901 19.28 -32.82 5.33
C GLN A 901 18.43 -33.77 6.17
N ASN A 902 18.63 -33.74 7.49
CA ASN A 902 17.96 -34.62 8.44
C ASN A 902 16.67 -34.03 9.03
N PHE A 903 16.10 -32.96 8.47
CA PHE A 903 14.93 -32.26 9.02
C PHE A 903 13.79 -33.19 9.46
N HIS A 904 13.36 -34.13 8.60
CA HIS A 904 12.28 -35.07 8.93
C HIS A 904 12.62 -36.01 10.09
N ALA A 905 13.87 -36.51 10.14
CA ALA A 905 14.34 -37.35 11.22
C ALA A 905 14.40 -36.54 12.53
N ALA A 906 15.07 -35.39 12.51
CA ALA A 906 15.17 -34.48 13.64
C ALA A 906 13.79 -34.07 14.20
N ASN A 907 12.80 -33.83 13.35
CA ASN A 907 11.44 -33.47 13.79
C ASN A 907 10.69 -34.64 14.44
N THR A 908 11.03 -35.89 14.10
CA THR A 908 10.34 -37.09 14.58
C THR A 908 11.05 -37.73 15.78
N THR A 909 12.38 -37.74 15.79
CA THR A 909 13.22 -38.43 16.79
C THR A 909 13.86 -37.50 17.81
N GLY A 910 13.78 -36.17 17.60
CA GLY A 910 14.41 -35.17 18.48
C GLY A 910 15.91 -35.01 18.25
N GLU A 911 16.50 -35.68 17.25
CA GLU A 911 17.91 -35.53 16.88
C GLU A 911 18.31 -34.09 16.57
N GLU A 912 19.60 -33.77 16.70
CA GLU A 912 20.14 -32.45 16.36
C GLU A 912 20.12 -32.22 14.84
N LEU A 913 19.79 -31.00 14.40
CA LEU A 913 19.77 -30.63 12.98
C LEU A 913 21.18 -30.59 12.38
N THR A 914 21.41 -31.33 11.29
CA THR A 914 22.71 -31.45 10.60
C THR A 914 22.55 -31.40 9.08
N GLY A 915 23.63 -31.07 8.35
CA GLY A 915 23.59 -31.00 6.89
C GLY A 915 22.79 -29.81 6.38
N PHE A 916 22.95 -28.62 6.95
CA PHE A 916 22.29 -27.42 6.45
C PHE A 916 22.81 -27.08 5.04
N SER A 917 21.90 -26.73 4.13
CA SER A 917 22.27 -26.27 2.79
C SER A 917 21.49 -25.02 2.41
N THR A 918 22.22 -23.94 2.13
CA THR A 918 21.64 -22.67 1.68
C THR A 918 20.81 -22.86 0.39
N ILE A 919 21.33 -23.63 -0.57
CA ILE A 919 20.64 -23.90 -1.85
C ILE A 919 19.34 -24.68 -1.60
N ARG A 920 19.36 -25.66 -0.69
CA ARG A 920 18.17 -26.42 -0.31
C ARG A 920 17.11 -25.51 0.31
N LEU A 921 17.50 -24.63 1.24
CA LEU A 921 16.58 -23.67 1.83
C LEU A 921 15.95 -22.76 0.78
N ILE A 922 16.74 -22.13 -0.10
CA ILE A 922 16.22 -21.25 -1.15
C ILE A 922 15.21 -22.00 -2.03
N THR A 923 15.52 -23.24 -2.41
CA THR A 923 14.63 -24.08 -3.21
C THR A 923 13.29 -24.34 -2.50
N VAL A 924 13.32 -24.60 -1.19
CA VAL A 924 12.09 -24.78 -0.39
C VAL A 924 11.29 -23.48 -0.31
N LEU A 925 11.94 -22.35 -0.01
CA LEU A 925 11.27 -21.06 0.09
C LEU A 925 10.59 -20.66 -1.22
N GLN A 926 11.23 -20.90 -2.36
CA GLN A 926 10.66 -20.64 -3.69
C GLN A 926 9.40 -21.49 -3.98
N MET A 927 9.29 -22.70 -3.41
CA MET A 927 8.09 -23.53 -3.56
C MET A 927 6.90 -23.04 -2.71
N LEU A 928 7.14 -22.28 -1.65
CA LEU A 928 6.10 -21.82 -0.73
C LEU A 928 5.30 -20.61 -1.24
N GLY A 929 5.74 -19.98 -2.34
CA GLY A 929 5.05 -18.86 -2.98
C GLY A 929 5.23 -17.51 -2.26
N THR A 930 4.42 -16.52 -2.62
CA THR A 930 4.49 -15.16 -2.09
C THR A 930 3.99 -15.10 -0.63
N PRO A 931 4.78 -14.59 0.32
CA PRO A 931 4.37 -14.49 1.72
C PRO A 931 3.21 -13.50 1.91
N ARG A 932 2.48 -13.65 3.02
CA ARG A 932 1.24 -12.90 3.34
C ARG A 932 1.45 -11.76 4.34
N ALA A 933 2.66 -11.59 4.87
CA ALA A 933 2.98 -10.63 5.92
C ALA A 933 4.23 -9.81 5.57
N PHE A 934 4.26 -8.57 6.05
CA PHE A 934 5.44 -7.72 6.02
C PHE A 934 6.49 -8.29 6.97
N TRP A 935 7.76 -8.32 6.53
CA TRP A 935 8.87 -8.72 7.39
C TRP A 935 9.39 -7.51 8.15
N ASP A 936 9.50 -7.60 9.46
CA ASP A 936 9.92 -6.50 10.34
C ASP A 936 11.38 -6.63 10.84
N GLY A 937 12.12 -7.59 10.27
CA GLY A 937 13.42 -8.03 10.75
C GLY A 937 13.40 -9.38 11.49
N LYS A 938 12.21 -9.91 11.88
CA LYS A 938 12.02 -11.24 12.48
C LYS A 938 10.66 -11.88 12.09
N PRO A 939 10.49 -13.20 12.22
CA PRO A 939 11.55 -14.20 12.32
C PRO A 939 12.42 -14.21 11.04
N VAL A 940 13.67 -14.70 11.14
CA VAL A 940 14.62 -14.73 10.00
C VAL A 940 14.62 -16.08 9.29
N LEU A 941 15.11 -16.09 8.04
CA LEU A 941 15.31 -17.27 7.19
C LEU A 941 14.01 -17.91 6.65
N GLY A 942 12.87 -17.27 6.91
CA GLY A 942 11.57 -17.61 6.34
C GLY A 942 11.33 -16.99 4.96
N PRO A 943 10.19 -17.31 4.33
CA PRO A 943 9.81 -16.74 3.04
C PRO A 943 9.57 -15.23 3.11
N GLU A 944 9.10 -14.69 4.24
CA GLU A 944 8.91 -13.26 4.49
C GLU A 944 10.26 -12.52 4.41
N HIS A 945 11.30 -13.03 5.09
CA HIS A 945 12.65 -12.46 5.03
C HIS A 945 13.19 -12.47 3.60
N ARG A 946 13.17 -13.63 2.92
CA ARG A 946 13.72 -13.72 1.56
C ARG A 946 12.96 -12.83 0.56
N HIS A 947 11.63 -12.78 0.67
CA HIS A 947 10.81 -11.97 -0.23
C HIS A 947 11.02 -10.48 0.00
N ALA A 948 11.06 -10.02 1.25
CA ALA A 948 11.37 -8.64 1.59
C ALA A 948 12.75 -8.23 1.05
N ALA A 949 13.77 -9.06 1.31
CA ALA A 949 15.12 -8.83 0.82
C ALA A 949 15.23 -8.68 -0.70
N MET A 950 14.49 -9.49 -1.47
CA MET A 950 14.45 -9.39 -2.93
C MET A 950 13.67 -8.16 -3.40
N THR A 951 12.55 -7.84 -2.75
CA THR A 951 11.73 -6.66 -3.06
C THR A 951 12.52 -5.37 -2.81
N ASP A 952 13.19 -5.24 -1.67
CA ASP A 952 13.98 -4.05 -1.32
C ASP A 952 15.23 -3.90 -2.21
N LEU A 953 15.79 -5.01 -2.70
CA LEU A 953 16.85 -4.98 -3.72
C LEU A 953 16.32 -4.42 -5.05
N ILE A 954 15.19 -4.92 -5.53
CA ILE A 954 14.56 -4.46 -6.78
C ILE A 954 14.27 -2.96 -6.68
N GLU A 955 13.65 -2.55 -5.57
CA GLU A 955 13.27 -1.15 -5.34
C GLU A 955 14.48 -0.22 -5.35
N ARG A 956 15.60 -0.58 -4.71
CA ARG A 956 16.82 0.23 -4.77
C ARG A 956 17.46 0.26 -6.14
N CYS A 957 17.47 -0.86 -6.87
CA CYS A 957 17.95 -0.85 -8.26
C CYS A 957 17.14 0.14 -9.10
N GLU A 958 15.83 0.20 -8.89
CA GLU A 958 14.93 1.12 -9.56
C GLU A 958 15.07 2.58 -9.08
N ASP A 959 15.17 2.83 -7.77
CA ASP A 959 15.37 4.16 -7.17
C ASP A 959 16.64 4.82 -7.66
N TYR A 960 17.75 4.09 -7.63
CA TYR A 960 19.06 4.57 -8.10
C TYR A 960 19.21 4.47 -9.62
N ARG A 961 18.17 4.03 -10.34
CA ARG A 961 18.13 3.85 -11.80
C ARG A 961 19.29 3.02 -12.34
N LEU A 962 19.71 2.00 -11.59
CA LEU A 962 20.73 1.05 -12.03
C LEU A 962 20.10 -0.01 -12.93
N PHE A 963 20.84 -0.45 -13.95
CA PHE A 963 20.42 -1.49 -14.89
C PHE A 963 19.16 -1.19 -15.72
N SER A 964 18.67 0.07 -15.75
CA SER A 964 17.50 0.46 -16.56
C SER A 964 17.88 0.84 -18.01
N GLU A 965 16.94 0.69 -18.95
CA GLU A 965 17.13 1.09 -20.35
C GLU A 965 17.14 2.63 -20.54
N ASP A 966 16.53 3.37 -19.61
CA ASP A 966 16.41 4.84 -19.64
C ASP A 966 17.65 5.58 -19.08
N VAL A 967 18.74 4.87 -18.77
CA VAL A 967 19.96 5.54 -18.29
C VAL A 967 20.62 6.23 -19.48
N ALA A 968 20.32 7.52 -19.66
CA ALA A 968 21.06 8.40 -20.56
C ALA A 968 22.58 8.27 -20.29
N GLU A 969 23.40 8.43 -21.32
CA GLU A 969 24.87 8.40 -21.22
C GLU A 969 25.35 9.25 -20.02
N GLY A 970 25.95 8.61 -19.02
CA GLY A 970 26.28 9.27 -17.76
C GLY A 970 26.85 8.35 -16.67
N PRO A 971 27.16 8.89 -15.48
CA PRO A 971 27.87 8.17 -14.40
C PRO A 971 27.14 6.91 -13.90
N MET A 972 25.80 6.90 -13.88
CA MET A 972 25.02 5.72 -13.43
C MET A 972 25.08 4.56 -14.44
N SER A 973 25.20 4.86 -15.73
CA SER A 973 25.41 3.84 -16.77
C SER A 973 26.76 3.16 -16.58
N LEU A 974 27.81 3.95 -16.29
CA LEU A 974 29.14 3.44 -15.99
C LEU A 974 29.15 2.59 -14.70
N ARG A 975 28.46 3.03 -13.64
CA ARG A 975 28.32 2.25 -12.39
C ARG A 975 27.60 0.92 -12.64
N SER A 976 26.50 0.95 -13.38
CA SER A 976 25.76 -0.26 -13.78
C SER A 976 26.64 -1.23 -14.58
N ALA A 977 27.41 -0.72 -15.55
CA ALA A 977 28.34 -1.52 -16.33
C ALA A 977 29.44 -2.17 -15.47
N ARG A 978 30.01 -1.43 -14.52
CA ARG A 978 31.01 -1.95 -13.58
C ARG A 978 30.44 -3.02 -12.65
N LEU A 979 29.23 -2.82 -12.13
CA LEU A 979 28.53 -3.84 -11.33
C LEU A 979 28.27 -5.11 -12.16
N ASN A 980 27.78 -4.97 -13.40
CA ASN A 980 27.60 -6.11 -14.31
C ASN A 980 28.90 -6.88 -14.56
N GLN A 981 29.99 -6.16 -14.83
CA GLN A 981 31.31 -6.76 -15.03
C GLN A 981 31.80 -7.52 -13.79
N LEU A 982 31.61 -6.94 -12.59
CA LEU A 982 31.92 -7.60 -11.32
C LEU A 982 31.11 -8.89 -11.14
N MET A 983 29.79 -8.81 -11.31
CA MET A 983 28.88 -9.95 -11.13
C MET A 983 29.23 -11.09 -12.11
N HIS A 984 29.48 -10.77 -13.39
CA HIS A 984 29.91 -11.77 -14.38
C HIS A 984 31.23 -12.45 -14.02
N ALA A 985 32.17 -11.73 -13.40
CA ALA A 985 33.42 -12.30 -12.93
C ALA A 985 33.23 -13.30 -11.78
N VAL A 986 32.20 -13.10 -10.95
CA VAL A 986 31.87 -13.95 -9.81
C VAL A 986 31.09 -15.19 -10.25
N ILE A 987 29.99 -15.02 -10.98
CA ILE A 987 29.03 -16.09 -11.27
C ILE A 987 29.58 -17.22 -12.16
N LYS A 988 30.60 -16.94 -12.99
CA LYS A 988 31.27 -17.99 -13.82
C LYS A 988 31.87 -19.13 -13.00
N SER A 989 32.17 -18.88 -11.73
CA SER A 989 32.70 -19.85 -10.77
C SER A 989 31.94 -19.83 -9.45
N GLY A 990 30.79 -19.16 -9.44
CA GLY A 990 29.97 -18.93 -8.28
C GLY A 990 28.98 -20.06 -8.05
N PRO A 991 28.30 -20.05 -6.89
CA PRO A 991 27.28 -21.03 -6.60
C PRO A 991 26.03 -20.82 -7.50
N ASN A 992 25.40 -21.94 -7.90
CA ASN A 992 24.25 -21.90 -8.80
C ASN A 992 22.95 -21.89 -8.01
N ILE A 993 22.36 -20.70 -7.86
CA ILE A 993 21.02 -20.52 -7.26
C ILE A 993 19.94 -20.87 -8.31
N PRO A 994 18.92 -21.68 -7.96
CA PRO A 994 17.80 -21.96 -8.85
C PRO A 994 17.00 -20.70 -9.19
N LYS A 995 16.61 -20.56 -10.46
CA LYS A 995 15.82 -19.42 -10.95
C LYS A 995 14.38 -19.50 -10.43
N GLY A 996 14.10 -18.74 -9.36
CA GLY A 996 12.75 -18.52 -8.83
C GLY A 996 11.92 -17.46 -9.59
N ALA A 997 10.67 -17.28 -9.18
CA ALA A 997 9.72 -16.34 -9.78
C ALA A 997 10.21 -14.88 -9.70
N GLU A 998 10.92 -14.54 -8.64
CA GLU A 998 11.56 -13.25 -8.38
C GLU A 998 12.57 -12.84 -9.47
N HIS A 999 13.09 -13.79 -10.26
CA HIS A 999 14.11 -13.54 -11.30
C HIS A 999 13.55 -13.52 -12.73
N ASN A 1000 12.25 -13.73 -12.92
CA ASN A 1000 11.68 -13.99 -14.24
C ASN A 1000 11.73 -12.78 -15.18
N ASN A 1001 11.71 -11.57 -14.63
CA ASN A 1001 11.65 -10.34 -15.41
C ASN A 1001 13.04 -9.76 -15.72
N GLN A 1002 14.05 -10.01 -14.86
CA GLN A 1002 15.33 -9.30 -14.91
C GLN A 1002 16.50 -10.22 -14.50
N ALA A 1003 17.37 -10.55 -15.46
CA ALA A 1003 18.47 -11.51 -15.26
C ALA A 1003 19.52 -11.03 -14.25
N TYR A 1004 19.71 -9.71 -14.12
CA TYR A 1004 20.69 -9.13 -13.21
C TYR A 1004 20.37 -9.41 -11.73
N LEU A 1005 19.09 -9.57 -11.37
CA LEU A 1005 18.69 -9.90 -9.99
C LEU A 1005 19.27 -11.25 -9.53
N LEU A 1006 19.25 -12.25 -10.41
CA LEU A 1006 19.87 -13.55 -10.15
C LEU A 1006 21.39 -13.41 -10.01
N TRP A 1007 22.01 -12.55 -10.81
CA TRP A 1007 23.46 -12.33 -10.73
C TRP A 1007 23.86 -11.64 -9.42
N ILE A 1008 23.05 -10.70 -8.92
CA ILE A 1008 23.24 -10.09 -7.60
C ILE A 1008 23.11 -11.14 -6.50
N ASP A 1009 22.04 -11.94 -6.51
CA ASP A 1009 21.78 -12.98 -5.51
C ASP A 1009 22.96 -13.98 -5.42
N GLN A 1010 23.43 -14.47 -6.58
CA GLN A 1010 24.59 -15.37 -6.65
C GLN A 1010 25.88 -14.72 -6.19
N THR A 1011 26.08 -13.43 -6.51
CA THR A 1011 27.29 -12.69 -6.14
C THR A 1011 27.35 -12.43 -4.64
N LEU A 1012 26.23 -12.03 -4.02
CA LEU A 1012 26.13 -11.83 -2.57
C LEU A 1012 26.27 -13.15 -1.81
N MET A 1013 25.73 -14.26 -2.33
CA MET A 1013 25.94 -15.57 -1.72
C MET A 1013 27.41 -16.01 -1.78
N ALA A 1014 28.10 -15.79 -2.91
CA ALA A 1014 29.53 -16.07 -3.04
C ALA A 1014 30.37 -15.22 -2.07
N TYR A 1015 30.04 -13.94 -1.93
CA TYR A 1015 30.66 -13.03 -0.97
C TYR A 1015 30.45 -13.53 0.47
N ALA A 1016 29.22 -13.82 0.88
CA ALA A 1016 28.90 -14.30 2.22
C ALA A 1016 29.61 -15.63 2.54
N THR A 1017 29.71 -16.53 1.56
CA THR A 1017 30.44 -17.80 1.67
C THR A 1017 31.93 -17.54 1.96
N ALA A 1018 32.55 -16.65 1.19
CA ALA A 1018 33.96 -16.28 1.39
C ALA A 1018 34.19 -15.60 2.75
N ALA A 1019 33.26 -14.73 3.16
CA ALA A 1019 33.31 -14.02 4.43
C ALA A 1019 33.28 -15.00 5.61
N ARG A 1020 32.28 -15.90 5.66
CA ARG A 1020 32.13 -16.84 6.78
C ARG A 1020 33.16 -17.97 6.81
N ARG A 1021 33.84 -18.24 5.68
CA ARG A 1021 34.92 -19.22 5.60
C ARG A 1021 36.33 -18.62 5.74
N ASN A 1022 36.45 -17.33 6.06
CA ASN A 1022 37.72 -16.59 6.16
C ASN A 1022 38.58 -16.65 4.88
N LYS A 1023 37.93 -16.57 3.70
CA LYS A 1023 38.57 -16.62 2.37
C LYS A 1023 38.47 -15.32 1.57
N MET A 1024 38.24 -14.19 2.24
CA MET A 1024 38.02 -12.89 1.58
C MET A 1024 39.19 -12.44 0.70
N ALA A 1025 40.43 -12.66 1.14
CA ALA A 1025 41.61 -12.30 0.35
C ALA A 1025 41.71 -13.08 -0.96
N GLU A 1026 41.51 -14.41 -0.91
CA GLU A 1026 41.48 -15.28 -2.09
C GLU A 1026 40.34 -14.89 -3.03
N PHE A 1027 39.16 -14.63 -2.47
CA PHE A 1027 37.98 -14.23 -3.21
C PHE A 1027 38.20 -12.93 -3.99
N PHE A 1028 38.64 -11.86 -3.35
CA PHE A 1028 38.90 -10.60 -4.04
C PHE A 1028 39.99 -10.74 -5.10
N ASN A 1029 41.10 -11.41 -4.81
CA ASN A 1029 42.16 -11.64 -5.79
C ASN A 1029 41.64 -12.39 -7.03
N SER A 1030 40.80 -13.42 -6.83
CA SER A 1030 40.19 -14.14 -7.96
C SER A 1030 39.26 -13.26 -8.77
N VAL A 1031 38.45 -12.40 -8.14
CA VAL A 1031 37.50 -11.54 -8.83
C VAL A 1031 38.22 -10.41 -9.57
N THR A 1032 39.25 -9.81 -8.97
CA THR A 1032 40.12 -8.81 -9.59
C THR A 1032 40.73 -9.35 -10.89
N LEU A 1033 41.29 -10.57 -10.85
CA LEU A 1033 41.88 -11.21 -12.03
C LEU A 1033 40.86 -11.50 -13.14
N LYS A 1034 39.63 -11.90 -12.78
CA LYS A 1034 38.56 -12.24 -13.74
C LYS A 1034 37.83 -11.02 -14.31
N SER A 1035 37.69 -9.97 -13.52
CA SER A 1035 37.03 -8.72 -13.91
C SER A 1035 37.97 -7.79 -14.68
N GLY A 1036 39.28 -7.85 -14.41
CA GLY A 1036 40.27 -6.91 -14.95
C GLY A 1036 40.33 -5.58 -14.19
N PHE A 1037 39.62 -5.45 -13.07
CA PHE A 1037 39.71 -4.28 -12.18
C PHE A 1037 41.00 -4.29 -11.36
N THR A 1038 41.33 -3.14 -10.74
CA THR A 1038 42.28 -3.12 -9.64
C THR A 1038 41.65 -3.70 -8.37
N LEU A 1039 42.48 -4.08 -7.38
CA LEU A 1039 41.97 -4.57 -6.10
C LEU A 1039 41.12 -3.50 -5.38
N GLU A 1040 41.55 -2.24 -5.42
CA GLU A 1040 40.82 -1.11 -4.83
C GLU A 1040 39.47 -0.92 -5.51
N GLU A 1041 39.43 -0.94 -6.84
CA GLU A 1041 38.18 -0.83 -7.59
C GLU A 1041 37.25 -2.03 -7.34
N THR A 1042 37.80 -3.25 -7.25
CA THR A 1042 37.02 -4.46 -6.91
C THR A 1042 36.31 -4.28 -5.56
N LYS A 1043 37.03 -3.82 -4.52
CA LYS A 1043 36.45 -3.59 -3.19
C LYS A 1043 35.38 -2.49 -3.21
N ARG A 1044 35.63 -1.40 -3.94
CA ARG A 1044 34.67 -0.29 -4.10
C ARG A 1044 33.37 -0.78 -4.73
N VAL A 1045 33.44 -1.49 -5.85
CA VAL A 1045 32.24 -1.97 -6.57
C VAL A 1045 31.48 -3.03 -5.74
N PHE A 1046 32.17 -3.86 -4.95
CA PHE A 1046 31.50 -4.71 -3.97
C PHE A 1046 30.82 -3.90 -2.88
N GLY A 1047 31.46 -2.83 -2.38
CA GLY A 1047 30.86 -1.91 -1.42
C GLY A 1047 29.52 -1.32 -1.91
N GLU A 1048 29.49 -0.88 -3.17
CA GLU A 1048 28.26 -0.41 -3.82
C GLU A 1048 27.20 -1.53 -3.89
N LEU A 1049 27.60 -2.76 -4.22
CA LEU A 1049 26.69 -3.91 -4.25
C LEU A 1049 26.12 -4.27 -2.87
N LEU A 1050 26.92 -4.14 -1.80
CA LEU A 1050 26.45 -4.41 -0.43
C LEU A 1050 25.42 -3.36 0.03
N ARG A 1051 25.58 -2.09 -0.37
CA ARG A 1051 24.59 -1.03 -0.10
C ARG A 1051 23.29 -1.24 -0.88
N LEU A 1052 23.35 -1.91 -2.04
CA LEU A 1052 22.16 -2.27 -2.83
C LEU A 1052 21.34 -3.43 -2.24
N GLY A 1053 21.96 -4.33 -1.47
CA GLY A 1053 21.27 -5.52 -0.94
C GLY A 1053 21.74 -5.98 0.44
N PRO A 1054 21.75 -5.13 1.49
CA PRO A 1054 22.09 -5.49 2.86
C PRO A 1054 21.13 -6.52 3.47
N GLU A 1055 19.83 -6.50 3.17
CA GLU A 1055 18.87 -7.50 3.64
C GLU A 1055 19.17 -8.86 2.99
N LEU A 1056 19.43 -8.88 1.68
CA LEU A 1056 19.79 -10.12 0.98
C LEU A 1056 21.17 -10.63 1.43
N LEU A 1057 22.12 -9.74 1.68
CA LEU A 1057 23.40 -10.08 2.31
C LEU A 1057 23.16 -10.67 3.71
N SER A 1058 22.24 -10.11 4.50
CA SER A 1058 21.93 -10.61 5.84
C SER A 1058 21.38 -12.03 5.81
N PHE A 1059 20.47 -12.31 4.88
CA PHE A 1059 19.94 -13.64 4.63
C PHE A 1059 21.08 -14.63 4.32
N HIS A 1060 21.99 -14.25 3.42
CA HIS A 1060 23.11 -15.10 3.02
C HIS A 1060 24.16 -15.29 4.12
N LEU A 1061 24.49 -14.25 4.90
CA LEU A 1061 25.44 -14.37 6.01
C LEU A 1061 24.89 -15.31 7.10
N LEU A 1062 23.60 -15.21 7.43
CA LEU A 1062 22.94 -16.13 8.37
C LEU A 1062 22.96 -17.57 7.85
N CYS A 1063 22.60 -17.78 6.58
CA CYS A 1063 22.65 -19.12 5.95
C CYS A 1063 24.06 -19.71 5.96
N GLN A 1064 25.07 -18.92 5.57
CA GLN A 1064 26.46 -19.39 5.49
C GLN A 1064 27.07 -19.64 6.87
N GLU A 1065 26.63 -18.94 7.91
CA GLU A 1065 27.04 -19.26 9.27
C GLU A 1065 26.42 -20.58 9.76
N LEU A 1066 25.14 -20.84 9.46
CA LEU A 1066 24.52 -22.14 9.73
C LEU A 1066 25.22 -23.29 9.00
N GLU A 1067 25.51 -23.11 7.71
CA GLU A 1067 26.22 -24.10 6.89
C GLU A 1067 27.63 -24.37 7.43
N ARG A 1068 28.29 -23.36 8.02
CA ARG A 1068 29.58 -23.51 8.70
C ARG A 1068 29.47 -24.26 10.03
N LEU A 1069 28.43 -23.99 10.81
CA LEU A 1069 28.23 -24.55 12.15
C LEU A 1069 27.61 -25.95 12.14
N ARG A 1070 26.85 -26.29 11.10
CA ARG A 1070 26.08 -27.54 10.95
C ARG A 1070 26.22 -28.09 9.51
N PRO A 1071 27.44 -28.46 9.10
CA PRO A 1071 27.73 -28.92 7.74
C PRO A 1071 27.00 -30.22 7.38
#